data_AF-A0A8S1SYH5-F1
#
_entry.id   AF-A0A8S1SYH5-F1
#
_cell.length_a   1.000
_cell.length_b   1.000
_cell.length_c   1.000
_cell.angle_alpha   90.00
_cell.angle_beta   90.00
_cell.angle_gamma   90.00
#
_symmetry.space_group_name_H-M   'P 1'
#
loop_
_entity.id
_entity.type
_entity.pdbx_description
1 polymer ?
#
loop_
_entity_poly.entity_id
_entity_poly.type
_entity_poly.pdbx_seq_one_letter_code
_entity_poly.pdbx_strand_id
1 'polypeptide(L)'
;MFKSQFLNNFTIIRLASRIIINANEPSLGLQTVLIIDYTTGKILEQQQATLIEGEVSLEEIQASSILGIYQGQLQKYLIVCKKCELVAQVLKQKYYRIQSVGFIGFQIVLDKKMHYDEYGQIQSIKDYLSNHFYFSLNGNPAQPLQNCYKNNYRDFSEFLWNNHLTNKFQDYDIQPQWYCKMIQGYVGQFQSKLGNEQIKYILISRKCRYQSGTRFHHRGINDDGYVANYVATEFIIMVKNFCLSHVIYRGSVPTFWKQKGITGKVKITRNELLCEHAYLKHFNDLQECYKNISCINLMGENTSENILNESFQSLVQKNKIDGVKLNRIDFHKICKNEKFKSIDNCIRGSDEESILFDCFAINTLNQQQIISMQQGAYRVNCLDCLDRTNAYQSRLCLRITDLILTKYQVNHDLDLLFMIEDTKACEFLNQYRVIWAENGDAISQLYCGTNATTSEFTKKGKTTFKGFITHNFASIGRLFNQTFIDSTKNQIIESYLHGIQNQRSSLQTYLSSQVKSYCKFQKYKLFALTWNVNGNLIYNLQNDVLQFHQDYIPDFIVISLQEIQQYKAHKMIGQNQDIVNEWIKIIDSSINNNGNQFCLVQQENLVGMLILIYSKVSLVQLISKISTDKIKTGLEGHAGNKGACLIRFQIKDSEITICNCHLASGNNKNKRRIESLEEIHEKAFKNQMKSIDLSDYTLLMGDLNFRLKSNQTSILDLIQQQKEFYQQGNLRQAEQCIIKLQQSDQVYEAKAKYPLQEYQEACITFLPTYKLNVNHTYQTKKQEQIPSYCDRIFIKTNEQALIKQLFYKSIDRFESDHLPVIAMFIIDVKTIDKEKEANLIKEFTYKSHQLEEEENILEEQQKDEKQTTQNNTKQENKKGIFQQFKDKFLK
;
A
#
# COMPACT_ATOMS: atom_id res chain seq x y z
N MET A 1 38.39 -10.11 -0.14
CA MET A 1 37.31 -9.93 -1.13
C MET A 1 36.93 -11.30 -1.68
N PHE A 2 35.68 -11.70 -1.55
CA PHE A 2 35.16 -12.85 -2.30
C PHE A 2 35.03 -12.41 -3.76
N LYS A 3 35.48 -13.24 -4.73
CA LYS A 3 35.25 -12.96 -6.15
C LYS A 3 33.79 -13.28 -6.48
N SER A 4 33.23 -12.62 -7.51
CA SER A 4 31.95 -13.02 -8.11
C SER A 4 31.98 -14.51 -8.43
N GLN A 5 30.97 -15.26 -7.98
CA GLN A 5 30.88 -16.69 -8.17
C GLN A 5 29.66 -17.02 -9.01
N PHE A 6 29.88 -17.74 -10.10
CA PHE A 6 28.82 -18.53 -10.72
C PHE A 6 28.64 -19.78 -9.87
N LEU A 7 27.71 -19.73 -8.92
CA LEU A 7 27.19 -20.96 -8.34
C LEU A 7 26.29 -21.56 -9.42
N ASN A 8 26.71 -22.65 -10.03
CA ASN A 8 25.90 -23.39 -11.00
C ASN A 8 25.13 -24.47 -10.26
N ASN A 9 24.31 -24.09 -9.28
CA ASN A 9 23.59 -25.03 -8.42
C ASN A 9 22.45 -25.72 -9.18
N PHE A 10 21.91 -25.05 -10.20
CA PHE A 10 20.78 -25.55 -10.99
C PHE A 10 21.04 -25.41 -12.48
N THR A 11 20.72 -26.47 -13.22
CA THR A 11 20.62 -26.47 -14.68
C THR A 11 19.14 -26.45 -15.06
N ILE A 12 18.73 -25.43 -15.80
CA ILE A 12 17.34 -25.22 -16.21
C ILE A 12 17.23 -25.45 -17.71
N ILE A 13 16.51 -26.48 -18.09
CA ILE A 13 16.27 -26.88 -19.46
C ILE A 13 14.86 -26.40 -19.83
N ARG A 14 14.80 -25.47 -20.78
CA ARG A 14 13.55 -24.93 -21.30
C ARG A 14 13.11 -25.74 -22.52
N LEU A 15 11.93 -26.34 -22.44
CA LEU A 15 11.28 -27.06 -23.53
C LEU A 15 10.10 -26.24 -24.06
N ALA A 16 9.41 -26.72 -25.10
CA ALA A 16 8.28 -26.01 -25.69
C ALA A 16 7.04 -25.98 -24.77
N SER A 17 6.83 -27.04 -23.99
CA SER A 17 5.64 -27.25 -23.14
C SER A 17 5.94 -27.24 -21.64
N ARG A 18 7.22 -27.25 -21.22
CA ARG A 18 7.61 -27.31 -19.81
C ARG A 18 9.05 -26.85 -19.55
N ILE A 19 9.40 -26.68 -18.28
CA ILE A 19 10.78 -26.49 -17.79
C ILE A 19 11.16 -27.72 -16.97
N ILE A 20 12.38 -28.20 -17.17
CA ILE A 20 13.01 -29.23 -16.33
C ILE A 20 14.19 -28.58 -15.60
N ILE A 21 14.25 -28.73 -14.28
CA ILE A 21 15.27 -28.13 -13.42
C ILE A 21 16.00 -29.25 -12.71
N ASN A 22 17.30 -29.37 -12.98
CA ASN A 22 18.19 -30.31 -12.32
C ASN A 22 19.03 -29.59 -11.26
N ALA A 23 19.17 -30.20 -10.09
CA ALA A 23 20.14 -29.77 -9.10
C ALA A 23 21.52 -30.34 -9.44
N ASN A 24 22.52 -29.47 -9.57
CA ASN A 24 23.90 -29.86 -9.87
C ASN A 24 24.74 -30.00 -8.59
N GLU A 25 24.29 -29.42 -7.47
CA GLU A 25 25.06 -29.30 -6.23
C GLU A 25 24.57 -30.33 -5.18
N PRO A 26 25.34 -31.40 -4.90
CA PRO A 26 24.91 -32.46 -4.00
C PRO A 26 24.66 -31.99 -2.57
N SER A 27 25.29 -30.89 -2.15
CA SER A 27 25.12 -30.33 -0.80
C SER A 27 23.73 -29.76 -0.52
N LEU A 28 22.89 -29.60 -1.56
CA LEU A 28 21.48 -29.25 -1.42
C LEU A 28 20.61 -30.44 -0.99
N GLY A 29 21.11 -31.68 -1.11
CA GLY A 29 20.36 -32.88 -0.74
C GLY A 29 19.18 -33.22 -1.65
N LEU A 30 19.10 -32.59 -2.83
CA LEU A 30 18.07 -32.83 -3.83
C LEU A 30 18.42 -34.07 -4.65
N GLN A 31 17.55 -35.07 -4.65
CA GLN A 31 17.69 -36.33 -5.42
C GLN A 31 16.66 -36.43 -6.55
N THR A 32 15.89 -35.38 -6.74
CA THR A 32 14.74 -35.27 -7.63
C THR A 32 15.03 -34.23 -8.71
N VAL A 33 14.13 -34.16 -9.68
CA VAL A 33 14.06 -33.16 -10.73
C VAL A 33 12.77 -32.39 -10.55
N LEU A 34 12.85 -31.07 -10.69
CA LEU A 34 11.69 -30.19 -10.61
C LEU A 34 11.20 -29.86 -12.01
N ILE A 35 9.92 -30.13 -12.27
CA ILE A 35 9.27 -29.93 -13.56
C ILE A 35 8.20 -28.86 -13.39
N ILE A 36 8.22 -27.85 -14.26
CA ILE A 36 7.18 -26.83 -14.33
C ILE A 36 6.50 -26.96 -15.68
N ASP A 37 5.28 -27.43 -15.69
CA ASP A 37 4.51 -27.66 -16.90
C ASP A 37 3.70 -26.40 -17.27
N TYR A 38 3.81 -25.97 -18.53
CA TYR A 38 3.21 -24.72 -18.99
C TYR A 38 1.72 -24.83 -19.25
N THR A 39 1.29 -25.98 -19.78
CA THR A 39 -0.10 -26.22 -20.20
C THR A 39 -0.98 -26.45 -18.99
N THR A 40 -0.51 -27.27 -18.06
CA THR A 40 -1.25 -27.63 -16.84
C THR A 40 -0.99 -26.67 -15.69
N GLY A 41 0.07 -25.85 -15.76
CA GLY A 41 0.51 -24.96 -14.69
C GLY A 41 1.01 -25.68 -13.43
N LYS A 42 1.13 -27.02 -13.47
CA LYS A 42 1.57 -27.85 -12.34
C LYS A 42 3.07 -27.76 -12.14
N ILE A 43 3.47 -27.84 -10.87
CA ILE A 43 4.86 -27.96 -10.46
C ILE A 43 5.00 -29.33 -9.82
N LEU A 44 5.91 -30.14 -10.36
CA LEU A 44 6.08 -31.54 -9.97
C LEU A 44 7.52 -31.79 -9.55
N GLU A 45 7.69 -32.55 -8.48
CA GLU A 45 8.98 -33.05 -8.05
C GLU A 45 9.02 -34.57 -8.26
N GLN A 46 9.93 -35.06 -9.10
CA GLN A 46 9.99 -36.46 -9.53
C GLN A 46 11.42 -37.00 -9.46
N GLN A 47 11.60 -38.33 -9.33
CA GLN A 47 12.95 -38.91 -9.27
C GLN A 47 13.72 -38.81 -10.60
N GLN A 48 13.01 -38.87 -11.72
CA GLN A 48 13.57 -38.71 -13.05
C GLN A 48 12.60 -37.92 -13.92
N ALA A 49 13.14 -37.14 -14.86
CA ALA A 49 12.30 -36.51 -15.87
C ALA A 49 11.95 -37.51 -16.97
N THR A 50 10.67 -37.80 -17.15
CA THR A 50 10.19 -38.58 -18.30
C THR A 50 10.38 -37.75 -19.56
N LEU A 51 11.39 -38.05 -20.38
CA LEU A 51 11.60 -37.38 -21.68
C LEU A 51 10.46 -37.77 -22.62
N ILE A 52 9.71 -36.79 -23.13
CA ILE A 52 8.68 -37.03 -24.13
C ILE A 52 9.37 -37.16 -25.49
N GLU A 53 9.05 -38.21 -26.23
CA GLU A 53 9.67 -38.49 -27.53
C GLU A 53 9.40 -37.32 -28.50
N GLY A 54 10.48 -36.71 -29.02
CA GLY A 54 10.39 -35.54 -29.91
C GLY A 54 10.51 -34.16 -29.22
N GLU A 55 10.62 -34.08 -27.89
CA GLU A 55 10.90 -32.80 -27.22
C GLU A 55 12.32 -32.30 -27.50
N VAL A 56 12.43 -31.04 -27.92
CA VAL A 56 13.70 -30.37 -28.20
C VAL A 56 14.00 -29.33 -27.12
N SER A 57 15.23 -29.36 -26.60
CA SER A 57 15.75 -28.30 -25.73
C SER A 57 15.89 -27.00 -26.50
N LEU A 58 15.18 -25.96 -26.03
CA LEU A 58 15.18 -24.64 -26.65
C LEU A 58 16.27 -23.74 -26.05
N GLU A 59 16.50 -23.86 -24.75
CA GLU A 59 17.45 -23.06 -24.02
C GLU A 59 17.91 -23.83 -22.77
N GLU A 60 19.21 -23.82 -22.50
CA GLU A 60 19.77 -24.30 -21.24
C GLU A 60 20.33 -23.12 -20.46
N ILE A 61 19.90 -22.98 -19.20
CA ILE A 61 20.22 -21.82 -18.36
C ILE A 61 20.80 -22.32 -17.04
N GLN A 62 21.99 -21.82 -16.72
CA GLN A 62 22.63 -22.05 -15.42
C GLN A 62 22.13 -21.00 -14.40
N ALA A 63 21.82 -21.46 -13.19
CA ALA A 63 21.33 -20.62 -12.11
C ALA A 63 21.95 -20.97 -10.76
N SER A 64 22.18 -19.94 -9.95
CA SER A 64 22.63 -20.06 -8.56
C SER A 64 21.51 -20.39 -7.59
N SER A 65 20.30 -19.92 -7.88
CA SER A 65 19.11 -20.20 -7.07
C SER A 65 17.84 -19.85 -7.84
N ILE A 66 16.74 -20.51 -7.49
CA ILE A 66 15.39 -20.09 -7.88
C ILE A 66 14.90 -19.05 -6.88
N LEU A 67 14.37 -17.93 -7.39
CA LEU A 67 13.82 -16.84 -6.58
C LEU A 67 12.30 -16.90 -6.46
N GLY A 68 11.61 -17.54 -7.42
CA GLY A 68 10.17 -17.74 -7.37
C GLY A 68 9.51 -17.70 -8.76
N ILE A 69 8.18 -17.71 -8.79
CA ILE A 69 7.38 -17.53 -10.01
C ILE A 69 6.69 -16.16 -9.98
N TYR A 70 6.88 -15.39 -11.03
CA TYR A 70 6.29 -14.07 -11.21
C TYR A 70 5.16 -14.10 -12.24
N GLN A 71 4.04 -13.45 -11.90
CA GLN A 71 2.91 -13.28 -12.80
C GLN A 71 3.08 -11.98 -13.59
N GLY A 72 3.47 -12.12 -14.86
CA GLY A 72 3.46 -11.03 -15.84
C GLY A 72 2.06 -10.77 -16.39
N GLN A 73 1.97 -9.82 -17.31
CA GLN A 73 0.72 -9.43 -17.97
C GLN A 73 0.27 -10.49 -18.97
N LEU A 74 1.22 -11.03 -19.74
CA LEU A 74 0.95 -12.00 -20.78
C LEU A 74 1.15 -13.43 -20.28
N GLN A 75 2.18 -13.64 -19.46
CA GLN A 75 2.60 -14.98 -19.06
C GLN A 75 3.24 -15.01 -17.66
N LYS A 76 3.44 -16.24 -17.16
CA LYS A 76 4.22 -16.52 -15.96
C LYS A 76 5.71 -16.59 -16.31
N TYR A 77 6.55 -16.19 -15.36
CA TYR A 77 8.01 -16.23 -15.48
C TYR A 77 8.62 -16.95 -14.28
N LEU A 78 9.53 -17.89 -14.52
CA LEU A 78 10.44 -18.39 -13.49
C LEU A 78 11.55 -17.35 -13.29
N ILE A 79 11.66 -16.82 -12.07
CA ILE A 79 12.73 -15.90 -11.71
C ILE A 79 13.88 -16.70 -11.08
N VAL A 80 15.08 -16.47 -11.60
CA VAL A 80 16.30 -17.14 -11.15
C VAL A 80 17.40 -16.14 -10.85
N CYS A 81 18.22 -16.41 -9.85
CA CYS A 81 19.49 -15.71 -9.67
C CYS A 81 20.53 -16.35 -10.59
N LYS A 82 21.06 -15.57 -11.55
CA LYS A 82 22.08 -16.04 -12.50
C LYS A 82 23.49 -15.89 -11.93
N LYS A 83 23.78 -14.75 -11.30
CA LYS A 83 25.08 -14.46 -10.69
C LYS A 83 24.89 -13.92 -9.28
N CYS A 84 25.75 -14.37 -8.37
CA CYS A 84 25.76 -13.91 -7.00
C CYS A 84 27.18 -13.82 -6.43
N GLU A 85 27.29 -13.26 -5.23
CA GLU A 85 28.56 -13.12 -4.52
C GLU A 85 28.36 -13.47 -3.06
N LEU A 86 29.20 -14.37 -2.52
CA LEU A 86 29.23 -14.65 -1.09
C LEU A 86 29.73 -13.41 -0.34
N VAL A 87 28.88 -12.79 0.47
CA VAL A 87 29.23 -11.55 1.20
C VAL A 87 29.43 -11.77 2.68
N ALA A 88 28.76 -12.77 3.28
CA ALA A 88 28.95 -13.11 4.68
C ALA A 88 28.64 -14.58 4.97
N GLN A 89 29.14 -15.06 6.10
CA GLN A 89 28.79 -16.36 6.66
C GLN A 89 28.66 -16.27 8.17
N VAL A 90 27.50 -16.67 8.71
CA VAL A 90 27.21 -16.79 10.13
C VAL A 90 27.06 -18.26 10.45
N LEU A 91 27.97 -18.84 11.23
CA LEU A 91 27.99 -20.28 11.52
C LEU A 91 27.97 -21.09 10.19
N LYS A 92 26.91 -21.88 9.95
CA LYS A 92 26.69 -22.65 8.72
C LYS A 92 25.94 -21.87 7.63
N GLN A 93 25.27 -20.77 7.98
CA GLN A 93 24.44 -20.00 7.06
C GLN A 93 25.29 -19.04 6.23
N LYS A 94 25.21 -19.17 4.91
CA LYS A 94 25.89 -18.30 3.92
C LYS A 94 24.92 -17.27 3.36
N TYR A 95 25.40 -16.05 3.14
CA TYR A 95 24.64 -14.93 2.59
C TYR A 95 25.23 -14.52 1.26
N TYR A 96 24.39 -14.50 0.24
CA TYR A 96 24.77 -14.19 -1.13
C TYR A 96 24.09 -12.92 -1.60
N ARG A 97 24.86 -11.97 -2.13
CA ARG A 97 24.34 -10.78 -2.81
C ARG A 97 23.98 -11.13 -4.24
N ILE A 98 22.78 -10.76 -4.67
CA ILE A 98 22.33 -10.93 -6.06
C ILE A 98 23.05 -9.92 -6.95
N GLN A 99 23.67 -10.38 -8.03
CA GLN A 99 24.32 -9.52 -9.03
C GLN A 99 23.53 -9.47 -10.35
N SER A 100 22.84 -10.55 -10.70
CA SER A 100 21.93 -10.55 -11.84
C SER A 100 20.85 -11.61 -11.71
N VAL A 101 19.70 -11.33 -12.34
CA VAL A 101 18.54 -12.21 -12.36
C VAL A 101 18.10 -12.54 -13.79
N GLY A 102 17.54 -13.74 -13.97
CA GLY A 102 16.91 -14.22 -15.19
C GLY A 102 15.40 -14.30 -15.03
N PHE A 103 14.68 -13.99 -16.10
CA PHE A 103 13.23 -14.21 -16.21
C PHE A 103 13.01 -15.16 -17.37
N ILE A 104 12.52 -16.35 -17.07
CA ILE A 104 12.31 -17.43 -18.04
C ILE A 104 10.80 -17.55 -18.24
N GLY A 105 10.30 -17.08 -19.39
CA GLY A 105 8.87 -17.10 -19.70
C GLY A 105 8.37 -18.51 -19.98
N PHE A 106 7.16 -18.81 -19.54
CA PHE A 106 6.53 -20.13 -19.76
C PHE A 106 6.03 -20.28 -21.20
N GLN A 107 5.86 -19.19 -21.95
CA GLN A 107 5.46 -19.24 -23.35
C GLN A 107 6.53 -18.64 -24.26
N ILE A 108 6.68 -19.20 -25.47
CA ILE A 108 7.53 -18.63 -26.51
C ILE A 108 6.72 -17.54 -27.22
N VAL A 109 7.05 -16.28 -26.94
CA VAL A 109 6.45 -15.13 -27.63
C VAL A 109 7.19 -14.92 -28.95
N LEU A 110 6.52 -15.21 -30.07
CA LEU A 110 7.10 -15.14 -31.42
C LEU A 110 7.29 -13.71 -31.94
N ASP A 111 6.49 -12.73 -31.45
CA ASP A 111 6.60 -11.34 -31.89
C ASP A 111 6.89 -10.37 -30.74
N LYS A 112 8.18 -10.06 -30.54
CA LYS A 112 8.63 -9.14 -29.48
C LYS A 112 8.21 -7.68 -29.70
N LYS A 113 7.78 -7.30 -30.91
CA LYS A 113 7.45 -5.89 -31.24
C LYS A 113 6.09 -5.44 -30.73
N MET A 114 5.12 -6.35 -30.55
CA MET A 114 3.79 -6.03 -30.01
C MET A 114 3.73 -5.90 -28.48
N HIS A 115 4.84 -6.15 -27.76
CA HIS A 115 4.83 -6.35 -26.30
C HIS A 115 5.91 -5.56 -25.56
N TYR A 116 6.33 -4.41 -26.12
CA TYR A 116 7.43 -3.60 -25.59
C TYR A 116 7.27 -3.20 -24.11
N ASP A 117 6.03 -2.95 -23.69
CA ASP A 117 5.72 -2.46 -22.34
C ASP A 117 6.04 -3.49 -21.23
N GLU A 118 5.67 -4.76 -21.40
CA GLU A 118 5.97 -5.81 -20.41
C GLU A 118 7.48 -6.10 -20.35
N TYR A 119 8.16 -6.18 -21.50
CA TYR A 119 9.60 -6.42 -21.51
C TYR A 119 10.39 -5.28 -20.87
N GLY A 120 9.99 -4.03 -21.09
CA GLY A 120 10.58 -2.85 -20.43
C GLY A 120 10.37 -2.88 -18.91
N GLN A 121 9.19 -3.28 -18.46
CA GLN A 121 8.88 -3.43 -17.05
C GLN A 121 9.67 -4.58 -16.40
N ILE A 122 9.76 -5.73 -17.05
CA ILE A 122 10.59 -6.86 -16.60
C ILE A 122 12.05 -6.44 -16.49
N GLN A 123 12.58 -5.70 -17.48
CA GLN A 123 13.94 -5.20 -17.40
C GLN A 123 14.14 -4.29 -16.19
N SER A 124 13.19 -3.40 -15.93
CA SER A 124 13.21 -2.52 -14.74
C SER A 124 13.18 -3.32 -13.42
N ILE A 125 12.42 -4.42 -13.36
CA ILE A 125 12.42 -5.34 -12.20
C ILE A 125 13.76 -6.07 -12.08
N LYS A 126 14.38 -6.50 -13.17
CA LYS A 126 15.71 -7.14 -13.14
C LYS A 126 16.76 -6.20 -12.55
N ASP A 127 16.75 -4.94 -12.97
CA ASP A 127 17.67 -3.92 -12.48
C ASP A 127 17.41 -3.61 -11.00
N TYR A 128 16.14 -3.59 -10.59
CA TYR A 128 15.75 -3.44 -9.19
C TYR A 128 16.26 -4.60 -8.31
N LEU A 129 16.04 -5.86 -8.72
CA LEU A 129 16.46 -7.06 -7.98
C LEU A 129 17.98 -7.24 -7.92
N SER A 130 18.72 -6.59 -8.81
CA SER A 130 20.19 -6.63 -8.81
C SER A 130 20.82 -5.65 -7.82
N ASN A 131 20.02 -4.85 -7.11
CA ASN A 131 20.48 -3.82 -6.19
C ASN A 131 20.03 -4.11 -4.74
N HIS A 132 20.98 -4.41 -3.86
CA HIS A 132 20.77 -4.59 -2.40
C HIS A 132 19.82 -5.73 -2.00
N PHE A 133 19.75 -6.78 -2.82
CA PHE A 133 19.07 -8.02 -2.47
C PHE A 133 20.07 -9.11 -2.10
N TYR A 134 19.69 -9.88 -1.08
CA TYR A 134 20.51 -10.94 -0.52
C TYR A 134 19.66 -12.16 -0.26
N PHE A 135 20.22 -13.35 -0.47
CA PHE A 135 19.55 -14.61 -0.16
C PHE A 135 20.46 -15.56 0.62
N SER A 136 19.86 -16.60 1.16
CA SER A 136 20.58 -17.73 1.76
C SER A 136 20.04 -19.02 1.18
N LEU A 137 20.94 -19.95 0.83
CA LEU A 137 20.58 -21.28 0.34
C LEU A 137 20.18 -22.24 1.48
N ASN A 138 20.81 -22.06 2.66
CA ASN A 138 20.73 -23.04 3.76
C ASN A 138 20.20 -22.38 5.04
N GLY A 139 19.19 -21.52 4.92
CA GLY A 139 18.61 -20.84 6.08
C GLY A 139 17.63 -19.73 5.73
N ASN A 140 17.08 -19.10 6.76
CA ASN A 140 16.16 -17.98 6.62
C ASN A 140 16.88 -16.65 6.89
N PRO A 141 17.23 -15.85 5.86
CA PRO A 141 17.92 -14.59 6.07
C PRO A 141 17.04 -13.51 6.71
N ALA A 142 15.72 -13.67 6.77
CA ALA A 142 14.82 -12.73 7.43
C ALA A 142 14.82 -12.84 8.96
N GLN A 143 15.18 -14.00 9.50
CA GLN A 143 15.18 -14.24 10.95
C GLN A 143 16.47 -13.70 11.59
N PRO A 144 16.38 -12.96 12.71
CA PRO A 144 17.52 -12.70 13.57
C PRO A 144 18.07 -13.98 14.19
N LEU A 145 19.37 -14.00 14.50
CA LEU A 145 20.04 -15.20 15.01
C LEU A 145 19.36 -15.75 16.26
N GLN A 146 18.96 -14.88 17.20
CA GLN A 146 18.24 -15.28 18.41
C GLN A 146 16.98 -16.09 18.11
N ASN A 147 16.24 -15.71 17.08
CA ASN A 147 14.97 -16.33 16.72
C ASN A 147 15.14 -17.68 16.03
N CYS A 148 16.33 -17.99 15.50
CA CYS A 148 16.66 -19.33 15.02
C CYS A 148 16.77 -20.37 16.15
N TYR A 149 16.93 -19.92 17.41
CA TYR A 149 17.08 -20.78 18.59
C TYR A 149 15.90 -20.72 19.56
N LYS A 150 14.91 -19.85 19.33
CA LYS A 150 13.67 -19.82 20.12
C LYS A 150 12.70 -20.88 19.60
N ASN A 151 12.03 -21.58 20.52
CA ASN A 151 10.90 -22.48 20.19
C ASN A 151 9.63 -21.71 19.78
N ASN A 152 9.59 -20.38 19.92
CA ASN A 152 8.44 -19.56 19.54
C ASN A 152 8.48 -19.21 18.04
N TYR A 153 7.38 -19.54 17.38
CA TYR A 153 7.13 -19.39 15.94
C TYR A 153 6.74 -17.95 15.55
N ARG A 154 7.54 -16.94 15.90
CA ARG A 154 7.30 -15.62 15.32
C ARG A 154 7.60 -15.68 13.82
N ASP A 155 6.63 -15.27 13.00
CA ASP A 155 6.83 -15.08 11.57
C ASP A 155 7.63 -13.80 11.31
N PHE A 156 8.60 -13.90 10.39
CA PHE A 156 9.43 -12.77 9.91
C PHE A 156 9.21 -12.53 8.41
N SER A 157 8.09 -12.98 7.87
CA SER A 157 7.74 -12.84 6.45
C SER A 157 7.61 -11.38 6.00
N GLU A 158 7.51 -10.41 6.91
CA GLU A 158 7.59 -8.98 6.61
C GLU A 158 8.96 -8.58 6.02
N PHE A 159 10.02 -9.36 6.26
CA PHE A 159 11.35 -9.16 5.67
C PHE A 159 11.64 -10.07 4.47
N LEU A 160 10.74 -11.02 4.13
CA LEU A 160 10.90 -11.93 2.99
C LEU A 160 10.33 -11.33 1.71
N TRP A 161 11.21 -10.79 0.87
CA TRP A 161 10.83 -10.03 -0.33
C TRP A 161 10.27 -10.87 -1.46
N ASN A 162 10.62 -12.15 -1.53
CA ASN A 162 10.11 -13.09 -2.51
C ASN A 162 9.06 -14.06 -1.95
N ASN A 163 8.51 -13.80 -0.75
CA ASN A 163 7.57 -14.72 -0.12
C ASN A 163 6.39 -15.04 -1.06
N HIS A 164 5.76 -14.01 -1.63
CA HIS A 164 4.65 -14.14 -2.58
C HIS A 164 5.01 -14.89 -3.87
N LEU A 165 6.26 -14.83 -4.30
CA LEU A 165 6.74 -15.56 -5.49
C LEU A 165 6.97 -17.04 -5.21
N THR A 166 7.17 -17.41 -3.95
CA THR A 166 7.48 -18.78 -3.53
C THR A 166 6.27 -19.57 -3.06
N ASN A 167 5.14 -18.91 -2.79
CA ASN A 167 3.89 -19.55 -2.34
C ASN A 167 3.45 -20.71 -3.23
N LYS A 168 3.60 -20.59 -4.56
CA LYS A 168 3.21 -21.70 -5.47
C LYS A 168 4.02 -22.97 -5.25
N PHE A 169 5.31 -22.86 -4.94
CA PHE A 169 6.10 -24.05 -4.63
C PHE A 169 5.62 -24.71 -3.33
N GLN A 170 5.21 -23.91 -2.35
CA GLN A 170 4.61 -24.42 -1.11
C GLN A 170 3.26 -25.08 -1.34
N ASP A 171 2.41 -24.53 -2.22
CA ASP A 171 1.10 -25.09 -2.55
C ASP A 171 1.17 -26.47 -3.22
N TYR A 172 2.31 -26.78 -3.87
CA TYR A 172 2.60 -28.08 -4.51
C TYR A 172 3.55 -28.95 -3.67
N ASP A 173 3.75 -28.62 -2.39
CA ASP A 173 4.61 -29.37 -1.46
C ASP A 173 6.06 -29.57 -1.95
N ILE A 174 6.58 -28.63 -2.75
CA ILE A 174 7.94 -28.69 -3.30
C ILE A 174 8.97 -28.47 -2.20
N GLN A 175 10.04 -29.27 -2.22
CA GLN A 175 11.11 -29.19 -1.23
C GLN A 175 11.71 -27.76 -1.16
N PRO A 176 11.84 -27.15 0.05
CA PRO A 176 12.36 -25.79 0.21
C PRO A 176 13.80 -25.58 -0.30
N GLN A 177 14.56 -26.64 -0.56
CA GLN A 177 15.92 -26.59 -1.09
C GLN A 177 15.95 -26.18 -2.56
N TRP A 178 14.83 -26.28 -3.30
CA TRP A 178 14.74 -25.84 -4.69
C TRP A 178 14.77 -24.32 -4.86
N TYR A 179 14.30 -23.56 -3.87
CA TYR A 179 14.18 -22.11 -3.94
C TYR A 179 14.75 -21.44 -2.69
N CYS A 180 15.15 -20.18 -2.77
CA CYS A 180 15.73 -19.48 -1.62
C CYS A 180 14.78 -18.45 -1.03
N LYS A 181 15.06 -18.08 0.22
CA LYS A 181 14.46 -16.93 0.89
C LYS A 181 15.33 -15.71 0.67
N MET A 182 14.71 -14.56 0.36
CA MET A 182 15.41 -13.33 -0.01
C MET A 182 15.01 -12.15 0.88
N ILE A 183 15.99 -11.35 1.27
CA ILE A 183 15.84 -10.06 1.97
C ILE A 183 16.33 -8.91 1.09
N GLN A 184 15.87 -7.70 1.38
CA GLN A 184 16.43 -6.46 0.87
C GLN A 184 17.09 -5.67 2.01
N GLY A 185 18.22 -5.02 1.77
CA GLY A 185 18.88 -4.15 2.75
C GLY A 185 20.40 -4.14 2.62
N TYR A 186 21.12 -4.66 3.61
CA TYR A 186 22.58 -4.74 3.58
C TYR A 186 23.09 -5.98 4.31
N VAL A 187 24.12 -6.63 3.76
CA VAL A 187 24.87 -7.69 4.43
C VAL A 187 26.35 -7.45 4.17
N GLY A 188 27.14 -7.33 5.24
CA GLY A 188 28.58 -7.19 5.16
C GLY A 188 29.29 -7.90 6.30
N GLN A 189 30.58 -8.19 6.13
CA GLN A 189 31.43 -8.70 7.21
C GLN A 189 32.86 -8.19 7.07
N PHE A 190 33.58 -8.16 8.20
CA PHE A 190 35.03 -8.02 8.22
C PHE A 190 35.64 -8.85 9.36
N GLN A 191 36.95 -9.09 9.29
CA GLN A 191 37.73 -9.68 10.35
C GLN A 191 38.87 -8.72 10.70
N SER A 192 39.09 -8.50 11.99
CA SER A 192 40.20 -7.67 12.47
C SER A 192 40.57 -8.05 13.90
N LYS A 193 41.80 -7.72 14.29
CA LYS A 193 42.27 -7.91 15.66
C LYS A 193 41.85 -6.73 16.53
N LEU A 194 41.37 -7.01 17.74
CA LEU A 194 41.10 -6.00 18.76
C LEU A 194 41.65 -6.50 20.10
N GLY A 195 42.58 -5.75 20.69
CA GLY A 195 43.41 -6.26 21.78
C GLY A 195 44.20 -7.48 21.31
N ASN A 196 44.05 -8.60 22.01
CA ASN A 196 44.68 -9.88 21.65
C ASN A 196 43.78 -10.84 20.86
N GLU A 197 42.51 -10.50 20.69
CA GLU A 197 41.51 -11.40 20.11
C GLU A 197 41.27 -11.12 18.63
N GLN A 198 40.99 -12.19 17.87
CA GLN A 198 40.48 -12.07 16.51
C GLN A 198 38.96 -11.94 16.55
N ILE A 199 38.44 -10.87 15.95
CA ILE A 199 37.01 -10.59 15.91
C ILE A 199 36.52 -10.69 14.47
N LYS A 200 35.48 -11.50 14.26
CA LYS A 200 34.67 -11.43 13.05
C LYS A 200 33.41 -10.64 13.34
N TYR A 201 33.24 -9.51 12.67
CA TYR A 201 32.07 -8.64 12.79
C TYR A 201 31.24 -8.75 11.52
N ILE A 202 29.94 -8.96 11.68
CA ILE A 202 28.97 -9.11 10.59
C ILE A 202 27.83 -8.14 10.85
N LEU A 203 27.37 -7.44 9.81
CA LEU A 203 26.25 -6.49 9.90
C LEU A 203 25.18 -6.89 8.88
N ILE A 204 23.96 -7.10 9.36
CA ILE A 204 22.80 -7.48 8.54
C ILE A 204 21.67 -6.49 8.80
N SER A 205 21.28 -5.74 7.78
CA SER A 205 20.10 -4.88 7.80
C SER A 205 19.01 -5.43 6.89
N ARG A 206 17.83 -5.66 7.45
CA ARG A 206 16.66 -6.22 6.77
C ARG A 206 15.58 -5.15 6.66
N LYS A 207 15.23 -4.75 5.45
CA LYS A 207 14.18 -3.76 5.18
C LYS A 207 12.85 -4.48 5.01
N CYS A 208 11.83 -4.01 5.74
CA CYS A 208 10.46 -4.50 5.63
C CYS A 208 9.92 -4.29 4.22
N ARG A 209 9.18 -5.27 3.70
CA ARG A 209 8.49 -5.20 2.39
C ARG A 209 7.18 -4.40 2.47
N TYR A 210 6.54 -4.33 3.64
CA TYR A 210 5.36 -3.49 3.83
C TYR A 210 5.73 -2.00 3.94
N GLN A 211 4.83 -1.13 3.45
CA GLN A 211 5.11 0.31 3.30
C GLN A 211 6.42 0.58 2.53
N SER A 212 6.79 -0.33 1.63
CA SER A 212 7.93 -0.17 0.74
C SER A 212 7.57 0.75 -0.41
N GLY A 213 8.07 1.97 -0.33
CA GLY A 213 8.08 2.87 -1.46
C GLY A 213 8.95 4.08 -1.16
N THR A 214 9.00 4.98 -2.12
CA THR A 214 9.85 6.17 -2.05
C THR A 214 9.38 7.13 -0.97
N ARG A 215 10.34 7.94 -0.49
CA ARG A 215 10.25 8.79 0.71
C ARG A 215 8.97 9.63 0.87
N PHE A 216 8.31 10.05 -0.21
CA PHE A 216 7.10 10.89 -0.14
C PHE A 216 5.80 10.15 -0.43
N HIS A 217 5.87 8.92 -0.91
CA HIS A 217 4.70 8.09 -1.16
C HIS A 217 4.28 7.33 0.11
N HIS A 218 5.25 6.86 0.91
CA HIS A 218 5.00 6.14 2.16
C HIS A 218 5.69 6.82 3.33
N ARG A 219 4.90 7.27 4.31
CA ARG A 219 5.36 7.87 5.58
C ARG A 219 4.45 7.43 6.72
N GLY A 220 5.00 7.44 7.93
CA GLY A 220 4.26 7.05 9.12
C GLY A 220 3.94 5.56 9.16
N ILE A 221 2.89 5.24 9.89
CA ILE A 221 2.38 3.88 10.09
C ILE A 221 1.25 3.56 9.11
N ASN A 222 1.03 2.28 8.80
CA ASN A 222 -0.18 1.79 8.13
C ASN A 222 -1.16 1.13 9.11
N ASP A 223 -2.32 0.70 8.60
CA ASP A 223 -3.38 0.03 9.37
C ASP A 223 -2.95 -1.27 10.09
N ASP A 224 -1.91 -1.91 9.58
CA ASP A 224 -1.38 -3.18 10.09
C ASP A 224 -0.25 -2.99 11.11
N GLY A 225 0.14 -1.74 11.41
CA GLY A 225 1.21 -1.45 12.37
C GLY A 225 2.61 -1.37 11.75
N TYR A 226 2.74 -1.53 10.43
CA TYR A 226 4.03 -1.38 9.75
C TYR A 226 4.34 0.09 9.49
N VAL A 227 5.52 0.53 9.92
CA VAL A 227 6.01 1.89 9.66
C VAL A 227 6.82 1.95 8.37
N ALA A 228 6.79 3.10 7.68
CA ALA A 228 7.66 3.34 6.54
C ALA A 228 9.14 3.29 6.96
N ASN A 229 10.02 2.89 6.03
CA ASN A 229 11.47 2.73 6.26
C ASN A 229 11.79 1.84 7.48
N TYR A 230 10.96 0.84 7.76
CA TYR A 230 11.18 -0.09 8.86
C TYR A 230 12.34 -1.05 8.53
N VAL A 231 13.39 -1.01 9.35
CA VAL A 231 14.59 -1.82 9.18
C VAL A 231 15.02 -2.42 10.51
N ALA A 232 15.25 -3.73 10.53
CA ALA A 232 15.94 -4.43 11.60
C ALA A 232 17.41 -4.57 11.24
N THR A 233 18.29 -3.98 12.04
CA THR A 233 19.74 -4.08 11.89
C THR A 233 20.29 -4.96 13.00
N GLU A 234 20.97 -6.03 12.62
CA GLU A 234 21.61 -6.99 13.52
C GLU A 234 23.11 -6.91 13.32
N PHE A 235 23.86 -6.75 14.40
CA PHE A 235 25.29 -6.99 14.37
C PHE A 235 25.62 -8.30 15.09
N ILE A 236 26.50 -9.08 14.48
CA ILE A 236 26.92 -10.38 14.96
C ILE A 236 28.43 -10.37 15.15
N ILE A 237 28.88 -10.82 16.31
CA ILE A 237 30.29 -10.84 16.70
C ILE A 237 30.66 -12.29 16.98
N MET A 238 31.64 -12.82 16.25
CA MET A 238 32.26 -14.09 16.58
C MET A 238 33.65 -13.82 17.14
N VAL A 239 33.87 -14.25 18.37
CA VAL A 239 35.11 -14.02 19.13
C VAL A 239 35.32 -15.19 20.09
N LYS A 240 36.57 -15.67 20.20
CA LYS A 240 36.89 -16.90 20.95
C LYS A 240 35.95 -18.05 20.54
N ASN A 241 35.21 -18.60 21.50
CA ASN A 241 34.25 -19.70 21.34
C ASN A 241 32.79 -19.21 21.38
N PHE A 242 32.54 -17.92 21.11
CA PHE A 242 31.23 -17.31 21.21
C PHE A 242 30.75 -16.76 19.87
N CYS A 243 29.44 -16.88 19.64
CA CYS A 243 28.72 -16.15 18.59
C CYS A 243 27.65 -15.31 19.26
N LEU A 244 27.79 -13.98 19.14
CA LEU A 244 27.00 -12.98 19.84
C LEU A 244 26.18 -12.21 18.81
N SER A 245 24.93 -11.88 19.11
CA SER A 245 24.04 -11.10 18.25
C SER A 245 23.24 -10.08 19.04
N HIS A 246 23.06 -8.89 18.47
CA HIS A 246 22.17 -7.87 19.02
C HIS A 246 21.45 -7.13 17.89
N VAL A 247 20.13 -6.94 18.06
CA VAL A 247 19.26 -6.30 17.08
C VAL A 247 18.82 -4.91 17.54
N ILE A 248 18.87 -3.97 16.62
CA ILE A 248 18.32 -2.61 16.74
C ILE A 248 17.36 -2.33 15.60
N TYR A 249 16.29 -1.59 15.89
CA TYR A 249 15.30 -1.19 14.90
C TYR A 249 15.45 0.29 14.51
N ARG A 250 15.01 0.61 13.30
CA ARG A 250 14.63 1.97 12.91
C ARG A 250 13.35 1.97 12.11
N GLY A 251 12.69 3.12 12.06
CA GLY A 251 11.50 3.32 11.24
C GLY A 251 10.95 4.74 11.35
N SER A 252 9.93 5.02 10.55
CA SER A 252 9.17 6.27 10.68
C SER A 252 8.50 6.39 12.05
N VAL A 253 8.08 7.60 12.42
CA VAL A 253 7.28 7.83 13.63
C VAL A 253 5.98 7.00 13.53
N PRO A 254 5.61 6.22 14.56
CA PRO A 254 4.47 5.28 14.49
C PRO A 254 3.13 6.00 14.68
N THR A 255 2.86 6.96 13.79
CA THR A 255 1.62 7.73 13.69
C THR A 255 1.26 7.88 12.21
N PHE A 256 0.01 8.19 11.88
CA PHE A 256 -0.40 8.40 10.50
C PHE A 256 -0.09 9.84 10.08
N TRP A 257 0.83 10.03 9.13
CA TRP A 257 1.21 11.37 8.67
C TRP A 257 1.67 11.41 7.22
N LYS A 258 1.56 12.59 6.61
CA LYS A 258 2.05 12.88 5.26
C LYS A 258 2.80 14.20 5.19
N GLN A 259 3.63 14.33 4.15
CA GLN A 259 4.33 15.54 3.80
C GLN A 259 4.41 15.64 2.27
N LYS A 260 3.94 16.74 1.68
CA LYS A 260 3.96 16.95 0.23
C LYS A 260 5.29 17.56 -0.22
N GLY A 261 6.26 16.71 -0.58
CA GLY A 261 7.61 17.13 -0.98
C GLY A 261 8.45 17.70 0.17
N ILE A 262 9.69 18.11 -0.13
CA ILE A 262 10.68 18.55 0.88
C ILE A 262 10.23 19.80 1.64
N THR A 263 9.57 20.75 0.96
CA THR A 263 9.07 22.00 1.56
C THR A 263 7.65 21.90 2.11
N GLY A 264 6.99 20.75 1.94
CA GLY A 264 5.63 20.54 2.42
C GLY A 264 5.56 20.54 3.94
N LYS A 265 4.48 21.11 4.49
CA LYS A 265 4.18 21.00 5.92
C LYS A 265 3.78 19.57 6.27
N VAL A 266 4.30 19.07 7.39
CA VAL A 266 3.87 17.81 8.00
C VAL A 266 2.42 17.92 8.46
N LYS A 267 1.62 16.89 8.21
CA LYS A 267 0.23 16.79 8.68
C LYS A 267 -0.06 15.38 9.17
N ILE A 268 -0.65 15.28 10.35
CA ILE A 268 -1.30 14.05 10.81
C ILE A 268 -2.52 13.80 9.90
N THR A 269 -2.66 12.56 9.44
CA THR A 269 -3.66 12.20 8.43
C THR A 269 -4.86 11.46 8.97
N ARG A 270 -4.78 10.96 10.21
CA ARG A 270 -5.87 10.22 10.87
C ARG A 270 -6.06 10.68 12.30
N ASN A 271 -7.25 10.44 12.83
CA ASN A 271 -7.56 10.81 14.20
C ASN A 271 -6.73 9.99 15.22
N GLU A 272 -6.74 10.44 16.47
CA GLU A 272 -5.93 9.84 17.54
C GLU A 272 -6.27 8.38 17.81
N LEU A 273 -7.55 7.98 17.72
CA LEU A 273 -8.00 6.60 17.95
C LEU A 273 -7.46 5.62 16.89
N LEU A 274 -7.46 6.01 15.61
CA LEU A 274 -6.88 5.20 14.54
C LEU A 274 -5.35 5.12 14.68
N CYS A 275 -4.70 6.23 15.04
CA CYS A 275 -3.27 6.24 15.34
C CYS A 275 -2.92 5.31 16.50
N GLU A 276 -3.70 5.33 17.58
CA GLU A 276 -3.55 4.46 18.75
C GLU A 276 -3.64 2.98 18.39
N HIS A 277 -4.65 2.59 17.61
CA HIS A 277 -4.81 1.19 17.22
C HIS A 277 -3.60 0.67 16.42
N ALA A 278 -3.14 1.42 15.42
CA ALA A 278 -1.95 1.02 14.65
C ALA A 278 -0.67 1.04 15.51
N TYR A 279 -0.54 2.03 16.39
CA TYR A 279 0.56 2.15 17.35
C TYR A 279 0.65 0.93 18.26
N LEU A 280 -0.47 0.47 18.83
CA LEU A 280 -0.52 -0.70 19.70
C LEU A 280 -0.07 -1.96 18.95
N LYS A 281 -0.54 -2.19 17.72
CA LYS A 281 -0.07 -3.31 16.88
C LYS A 281 1.45 -3.27 16.70
N HIS A 282 1.99 -2.11 16.32
CA HIS A 282 3.43 -1.95 16.10
C HIS A 282 4.28 -2.32 17.31
N PHE A 283 3.88 -1.87 18.51
CA PHE A 283 4.64 -2.14 19.72
C PHE A 283 4.41 -3.55 20.27
N ASN A 284 3.20 -4.11 20.13
CA ASN A 284 2.95 -5.51 20.45
C ASN A 284 3.86 -6.44 19.62
N ASP A 285 3.95 -6.19 18.31
CA ASP A 285 4.85 -6.93 17.43
C ASP A 285 6.30 -6.80 17.90
N LEU A 286 6.79 -5.59 18.20
CA LEU A 286 8.16 -5.40 18.69
C LEU A 286 8.43 -6.14 20.01
N GLN A 287 7.49 -6.11 20.95
CA GLN A 287 7.63 -6.71 22.28
C GLN A 287 7.58 -8.23 22.29
N GLU A 288 6.87 -8.83 21.33
CA GLU A 288 6.91 -10.28 21.12
C GLU A 288 8.35 -10.76 20.85
N CYS A 289 9.16 -9.92 20.19
CA CYS A 289 10.57 -10.20 19.95
C CYS A 289 11.47 -9.84 21.13
N TYR A 290 11.34 -8.59 21.60
CA TYR A 290 12.20 -7.98 22.62
C TYR A 290 11.32 -7.24 23.62
N LYS A 291 11.14 -7.84 24.81
CA LYS A 291 10.21 -7.39 25.86
C LYS A 291 10.27 -5.88 26.11
N ASN A 292 11.48 -5.31 26.18
CA ASN A 292 11.72 -3.90 26.41
C ASN A 292 12.08 -3.16 25.12
N ILE A 293 11.45 -2.03 24.84
CA ILE A 293 11.70 -1.20 23.66
C ILE A 293 12.04 0.23 24.07
N SER A 294 13.26 0.67 23.80
CA SER A 294 13.70 2.05 24.05
C SER A 294 13.68 2.85 22.74
N CYS A 295 12.71 3.75 22.60
CA CYS A 295 12.56 4.59 21.42
C CYS A 295 13.46 5.82 21.52
N ILE A 296 14.39 5.96 20.58
CA ILE A 296 15.22 7.15 20.45
C ILE A 296 14.66 8.02 19.33
N ASN A 297 14.09 9.16 19.71
CA ASN A 297 13.50 10.11 18.80
C ASN A 297 14.44 11.30 18.55
N LEU A 298 15.04 11.34 17.35
CA LEU A 298 16.06 12.32 16.95
C LEU A 298 15.48 13.62 16.34
N MET A 299 14.17 13.81 16.46
CA MET A 299 13.46 14.97 15.92
C MET A 299 13.70 16.21 16.79
N GLY A 300 13.92 17.35 16.14
CA GLY A 300 14.07 18.64 16.78
C GLY A 300 12.73 19.33 17.05
N GLU A 301 12.80 20.50 17.67
CA GLU A 301 11.63 21.28 18.11
C GLU A 301 11.10 22.25 17.04
N ASN A 302 11.50 22.10 15.78
CA ASN A 302 10.94 22.92 14.71
C ASN A 302 9.44 22.62 14.50
N THR A 303 8.68 23.58 13.96
CA THR A 303 7.20 23.46 13.87
C THR A 303 6.70 22.23 13.10
N SER A 304 7.48 21.68 12.17
CA SER A 304 7.06 20.51 11.38
C SER A 304 7.37 19.18 12.08
N GLU A 305 8.56 19.06 12.69
CA GLU A 305 8.96 17.89 13.48
C GLU A 305 8.21 17.83 14.82
N ASN A 306 7.86 19.00 15.39
CA ASN A 306 7.17 19.07 16.66
C ASN A 306 5.74 18.49 16.62
N ILE A 307 5.03 18.62 15.50
CA ILE A 307 3.70 17.98 15.32
C ILE A 307 3.81 16.46 15.51
N LEU A 308 4.89 15.84 14.99
CA LEU A 308 5.11 14.41 15.15
C LEU A 308 5.62 14.06 16.55
N ASN A 309 6.44 14.93 17.16
CA ASN A 309 6.86 14.78 18.55
C ASN A 309 5.62 14.69 19.46
N GLU A 310 4.73 15.67 19.39
CA GLU A 310 3.51 15.76 20.18
C GLU A 310 2.60 14.55 19.95
N SER A 311 2.36 14.19 18.69
CA SER A 311 1.54 13.02 18.36
C SER A 311 2.11 11.73 18.96
N PHE A 312 3.42 11.49 18.81
CA PHE A 312 4.04 10.28 19.37
C PHE A 312 4.09 10.30 20.90
N GLN A 313 4.27 11.48 21.52
CA GLN A 313 4.18 11.63 22.98
C GLN A 313 2.82 11.25 23.50
N SER A 314 1.76 11.77 22.87
CA SER A 314 0.39 11.53 23.29
C SER A 314 0.11 10.03 23.31
N LEU A 315 0.49 9.33 22.25
CA LEU A 315 0.31 7.88 22.14
C LEU A 315 1.05 7.11 23.25
N VAL A 316 2.32 7.45 23.53
CA VAL A 316 3.11 6.82 24.59
C VAL A 316 2.51 7.11 25.98
N GLN A 317 2.14 8.36 26.25
CA GLN A 317 1.60 8.77 27.56
C GLN A 317 0.20 8.22 27.82
N LYS A 318 -0.62 8.10 26.78
CA LYS A 318 -1.98 7.55 26.85
C LYS A 318 -1.96 6.05 27.10
N ASN A 319 -1.16 5.30 26.33
CA ASN A 319 -1.20 3.83 26.35
C ASN A 319 -0.32 3.22 27.45
N LYS A 320 0.78 3.89 27.84
CA LYS A 320 1.70 3.44 28.91
C LYS A 320 2.06 1.95 28.82
N ILE A 321 2.41 1.50 27.62
CA ILE A 321 2.80 0.11 27.38
C ILE A 321 4.01 -0.21 28.26
N ASP A 322 3.89 -1.26 29.09
CA ASP A 322 4.98 -1.70 29.96
C ASP A 322 6.22 -2.06 29.12
N GLY A 323 7.42 -1.71 29.57
CA GLY A 323 8.66 -1.94 28.82
C GLY A 323 8.91 -1.01 27.62
N VAL A 324 8.00 -0.10 27.26
CA VAL A 324 8.21 0.89 26.17
C VAL A 324 8.60 2.26 26.73
N LYS A 325 9.76 2.79 26.32
CA LYS A 325 10.24 4.12 26.72
C LYS A 325 10.44 5.03 25.51
N LEU A 326 10.27 6.34 25.70
CA LEU A 326 10.52 7.36 24.68
C LEU A 326 11.56 8.37 25.16
N ASN A 327 12.73 8.36 24.52
CA ASN A 327 13.84 9.28 24.77
C ASN A 327 13.93 10.28 23.61
N ARG A 328 13.78 11.57 23.92
CA ARG A 328 13.84 12.64 22.92
C ARG A 328 15.21 13.29 22.91
N ILE A 329 15.77 13.44 21.72
CA ILE A 329 17.10 13.96 21.49
C ILE A 329 17.00 14.92 20.31
N ASP A 330 17.06 16.24 20.56
CA ASP A 330 17.17 17.22 19.46
C ASP A 330 18.57 17.12 18.85
N PHE A 331 18.67 16.30 17.80
CA PHE A 331 19.95 16.01 17.14
C PHE A 331 20.59 17.26 16.55
N HIS A 332 19.80 18.24 16.08
CA HIS A 332 20.32 19.48 15.50
C HIS A 332 20.94 20.38 16.59
N LYS A 333 20.30 20.48 17.76
CA LYS A 333 20.86 21.21 18.90
C LYS A 333 22.14 20.56 19.42
N ILE A 334 22.15 19.23 19.54
CA ILE A 334 23.28 18.49 20.10
C ILE A 334 24.50 18.52 19.17
N CYS A 335 24.29 18.47 17.86
CA CYS A 335 25.35 18.55 16.85
C CYS A 335 25.74 19.98 16.48
N LYS A 336 25.19 21.01 17.14
CA LYS A 336 25.56 22.40 16.87
C LYS A 336 27.07 22.59 17.14
N ASN A 337 27.79 23.15 16.18
CA ASN A 337 29.26 23.27 16.14
C ASN A 337 30.05 21.97 15.84
N GLU A 338 29.45 21.00 15.15
CA GLU A 338 30.11 19.77 14.64
C GLU A 338 30.72 18.83 15.70
N LYS A 339 30.39 18.98 16.98
CA LYS A 339 30.93 18.13 18.06
C LYS A 339 30.04 16.92 18.31
N PHE A 340 30.25 15.84 17.56
CA PHE A 340 29.60 14.54 17.79
C PHE A 340 29.88 13.96 19.19
N LYS A 341 30.91 14.44 19.90
CA LYS A 341 31.17 14.11 21.32
C LYS A 341 29.96 14.32 22.24
N SER A 342 29.08 15.26 21.92
CA SER A 342 27.86 15.49 22.70
C SER A 342 26.86 14.34 22.55
N ILE A 343 26.84 13.63 21.41
CA ILE A 343 26.03 12.43 21.20
C ILE A 343 26.57 11.27 22.04
N ASP A 344 27.89 11.15 22.15
CA ASP A 344 28.53 10.08 22.92
C ASP A 344 28.09 10.12 24.39
N ASN A 345 27.92 11.31 24.98
CA ASN A 345 27.38 11.47 26.33
C ASN A 345 25.94 10.95 26.45
N CYS A 346 25.08 11.23 25.46
CA CYS A 346 23.72 10.68 25.44
C CYS A 346 23.72 9.15 25.34
N ILE A 347 24.63 8.57 24.54
CA ILE A 347 24.77 7.12 24.38
C ILE A 347 25.30 6.47 25.66
N ARG A 348 26.27 7.08 26.34
CA ARG A 348 26.76 6.58 27.64
C ARG A 348 25.71 6.66 28.72
N GLY A 349 24.81 7.65 28.66
CA GLY A 349 23.64 7.73 29.52
C GLY A 349 22.68 6.52 29.39
N SER A 350 22.79 5.74 28.30
CA SER A 350 22.02 4.49 28.11
C SER A 350 22.85 3.22 28.36
N ASP A 351 24.01 3.31 29.02
CA ASP A 351 24.85 2.12 29.28
C ASP A 351 24.15 1.11 30.18
N GLU A 352 23.54 1.55 31.29
CA GLU A 352 22.80 0.65 32.19
C GLU A 352 21.65 -0.07 31.46
N GLU A 353 20.90 0.66 30.64
CA GLU A 353 19.84 0.08 29.82
C GLU A 353 20.39 -0.92 28.79
N SER A 354 21.54 -0.61 28.16
CA SER A 354 22.21 -1.50 27.20
C SER A 354 22.71 -2.79 27.85
N ILE A 355 23.22 -2.71 29.07
CA ILE A 355 23.64 -3.88 29.86
C ILE A 355 22.42 -4.75 30.19
N LEU A 356 21.30 -4.14 30.60
CA LEU A 356 20.04 -4.85 30.88
C LEU A 356 19.43 -5.49 29.64
N PHE A 357 19.56 -4.84 28.47
CA PHE A 357 19.08 -5.40 27.20
C PHE A 357 19.88 -6.62 26.76
N ASP A 358 21.14 -6.70 27.17
CA ASP A 358 22.07 -7.81 26.89
C ASP A 358 22.19 -8.14 25.38
N CYS A 359 22.81 -9.26 25.04
CA CYS A 359 22.84 -9.82 23.70
C CYS A 359 22.40 -11.28 23.69
N PHE A 360 22.01 -11.76 22.51
CA PHE A 360 21.93 -13.19 22.27
C PHE A 360 23.34 -13.77 22.17
N ALA A 361 23.60 -14.89 22.85
CA ALA A 361 24.90 -15.51 22.83
C ALA A 361 24.83 -17.04 22.87
N ILE A 362 25.68 -17.69 22.08
CA ILE A 362 25.86 -19.14 22.09
C ILE A 362 27.34 -19.51 22.24
N ASN A 363 27.60 -20.67 22.82
CA ASN A 363 28.91 -21.31 22.82
C ASN A 363 29.08 -22.18 21.57
N THR A 364 30.03 -21.85 20.70
CA THR A 364 30.24 -22.55 19.43
C THR A 364 30.89 -23.93 19.58
N LEU A 365 31.53 -24.24 20.72
CA LEU A 365 32.14 -25.55 20.98
C LEU A 365 31.14 -26.56 21.56
N ASN A 366 30.18 -26.10 22.38
CA ASN A 366 29.27 -26.97 23.13
C ASN A 366 27.90 -27.10 22.44
N GLN A 367 27.86 -27.72 21.26
CA GLN A 367 26.61 -27.93 20.49
C GLN A 367 25.74 -26.66 20.33
N GLN A 368 26.34 -25.46 20.32
CA GLN A 368 25.62 -24.19 20.22
C GLN A 368 24.67 -23.91 21.41
N GLN A 369 25.04 -24.33 22.62
CA GLN A 369 24.31 -24.02 23.86
C GLN A 369 24.08 -22.50 24.01
N ILE A 370 22.83 -22.12 24.28
CA ILE A 370 22.42 -20.74 24.57
C ILE A 370 22.97 -20.30 25.93
N ILE A 371 23.66 -19.16 25.96
CA ILE A 371 24.23 -18.54 27.16
C ILE A 371 23.33 -17.40 27.64
N SER A 372 22.89 -16.54 26.72
CA SER A 372 22.04 -15.39 27.02
C SER A 372 21.11 -15.08 25.85
N MET A 373 20.06 -14.33 26.16
CA MET A 373 19.05 -13.86 25.22
C MET A 373 18.92 -12.35 25.38
N GLN A 374 18.90 -11.60 24.28
CA GLN A 374 18.59 -10.19 24.25
C GLN A 374 17.18 -9.95 24.82
N GLN A 375 17.08 -9.12 25.87
CA GLN A 375 15.86 -8.80 26.62
C GLN A 375 15.23 -7.46 26.21
N GLY A 376 15.93 -6.64 25.44
CA GLY A 376 15.38 -5.38 24.93
C GLY A 376 16.08 -4.88 23.68
N ALA A 377 15.44 -3.96 22.97
CA ALA A 377 15.95 -3.39 21.72
C ALA A 377 15.72 -1.89 21.65
N TYR A 378 16.64 -1.19 20.99
CA TYR A 378 16.45 0.23 20.66
C TYR A 378 15.65 0.37 19.37
N ARG A 379 14.82 1.41 19.29
CA ARG A 379 14.09 1.81 18.09
C ARG A 379 14.39 3.27 17.77
N VAL A 380 15.17 3.53 16.73
CA VAL A 380 15.59 4.89 16.38
C VAL A 380 14.70 5.47 15.28
N ASN A 381 14.16 6.67 15.50
CA ASN A 381 13.37 7.38 14.49
C ASN A 381 13.81 8.83 14.32
N CYS A 382 13.53 9.36 13.13
CA CYS A 382 13.75 10.73 12.70
C CYS A 382 12.65 11.11 11.69
N LEU A 383 12.44 12.39 11.43
CA LEU A 383 11.54 12.85 10.36
C LEU A 383 11.95 12.28 8.99
N ASP A 384 13.23 12.35 8.66
CA ASP A 384 13.66 12.27 7.26
C ASP A 384 15.06 11.69 6.99
N CYS A 385 15.82 11.42 8.04
CA CYS A 385 17.27 11.39 7.93
C CYS A 385 17.84 9.98 8.18
N LEU A 386 17.93 9.20 7.12
CA LEU A 386 18.82 8.04 7.08
C LEU A 386 20.21 8.39 7.60
N ASP A 387 20.65 9.62 7.36
CA ASP A 387 21.91 10.18 7.81
C ASP A 387 22.00 10.33 9.35
N ARG A 388 21.06 11.02 10.05
CA ARG A 388 21.13 11.15 11.53
C ARG A 388 20.87 9.79 12.20
N THR A 389 19.94 9.00 11.66
CA THR A 389 19.63 7.67 12.22
C THR A 389 20.80 6.71 12.08
N ASN A 390 21.46 6.61 10.92
CA ASN A 390 22.65 5.78 10.74
C ASN A 390 23.82 6.27 11.60
N ALA A 391 24.04 7.57 11.70
CA ALA A 391 25.11 8.14 12.52
C ALA A 391 24.92 7.82 14.01
N TYR A 392 23.68 7.91 14.52
CA TYR A 392 23.36 7.57 15.90
C TYR A 392 23.41 6.05 16.13
N GLN A 393 22.79 5.25 15.26
CA GLN A 393 22.80 3.78 15.36
C GLN A 393 24.22 3.20 15.33
N SER A 394 25.10 3.72 14.46
CA SER A 394 26.48 3.25 14.37
C SER A 394 27.26 3.48 15.67
N ARG A 395 27.11 4.65 16.32
CA ARG A 395 27.77 4.94 17.60
C ARG A 395 27.16 4.13 18.75
N LEU A 396 25.84 4.03 18.79
CA LEU A 396 25.13 3.23 19.80
C LEU A 396 25.54 1.75 19.71
N CYS A 397 25.55 1.17 18.51
CA CYS A 397 25.97 -0.22 18.31
C CYS A 397 27.45 -0.43 18.64
N LEU A 398 28.31 0.58 18.46
CA LEU A 398 29.72 0.49 18.83
C LEU A 398 29.87 0.45 20.35
N ARG A 399 29.09 1.26 21.09
CA ARG A 399 29.07 1.22 22.54
C ARG A 399 28.51 -0.10 23.06
N ILE A 400 27.42 -0.61 22.48
CA ILE A 400 26.87 -1.91 22.85
C ILE A 400 27.89 -3.03 22.54
N THR A 401 28.59 -2.94 21.41
CA THR A 401 29.68 -3.87 21.06
C THR A 401 30.78 -3.86 22.13
N ASP A 402 31.22 -2.69 22.56
CA ASP A 402 32.24 -2.49 23.61
C ASP A 402 31.80 -3.12 24.96
N LEU A 403 30.55 -2.88 25.37
CA LEU A 403 29.97 -3.47 26.59
C LEU A 403 29.87 -4.99 26.51
N ILE A 404 29.44 -5.53 25.36
CA ILE A 404 29.37 -6.97 25.11
C ILE A 404 30.78 -7.59 25.16
N LEU A 405 31.75 -7.02 24.45
CA LEU A 405 33.12 -7.53 24.42
C LEU A 405 33.76 -7.54 25.81
N THR A 406 33.50 -6.51 26.61
CA THR A 406 33.92 -6.44 28.02
C THR A 406 33.31 -7.58 28.83
N LYS A 407 31.99 -7.84 28.70
CA LYS A 407 31.31 -8.97 29.37
C LYS A 407 31.94 -10.32 29.03
N TYR A 408 32.40 -10.51 27.80
CA TYR A 408 33.06 -11.73 27.32
C TYR A 408 34.61 -11.69 27.44
N GLN A 409 35.13 -10.82 28.32
CA GLN A 409 36.53 -10.73 28.72
C GLN A 409 37.49 -10.50 27.54
N VAL A 410 37.08 -9.68 26.58
CA VAL A 410 37.95 -9.23 25.48
C VAL A 410 38.60 -7.91 25.90
N ASN A 411 39.82 -7.98 26.42
CA ASN A 411 40.55 -6.80 26.88
C ASN A 411 41.23 -6.11 25.69
N HIS A 412 40.95 -4.82 25.49
CA HIS A 412 41.58 -4.02 24.45
C HIS A 412 42.11 -2.65 24.90
N ASP A 413 41.89 -2.21 26.14
CA ASP A 413 42.38 -0.94 26.72
C ASP A 413 42.03 0.34 25.91
N LEU A 414 41.07 0.25 24.98
CA LEU A 414 40.62 1.36 24.13
C LEU A 414 39.19 1.76 24.50
N ASP A 415 38.91 3.07 24.54
CA ASP A 415 37.52 3.57 24.51
C ASP A 415 37.08 3.68 23.05
N LEU A 416 36.41 2.64 22.54
CA LEU A 416 36.03 2.54 21.13
C LEU A 416 35.14 3.69 20.67
N LEU A 417 34.21 4.13 21.52
CA LEU A 417 33.27 5.21 21.19
C LEU A 417 34.02 6.55 21.08
N PHE A 418 34.87 6.85 22.06
CA PHE A 418 35.67 8.08 22.05
C PHE A 418 36.65 8.14 20.87
N MET A 419 37.22 6.98 20.51
CA MET A 419 38.21 6.87 19.43
C MET A 419 37.60 6.66 18.05
N ILE A 420 36.28 6.62 17.89
CA ILE A 420 35.63 6.29 16.62
C ILE A 420 36.07 7.21 15.48
N GLU A 421 36.36 8.48 15.74
CA GLU A 421 36.79 9.47 14.74
C GLU A 421 38.29 9.43 14.45
N ASP A 422 39.08 8.74 15.27
CA ASP A 422 40.52 8.59 15.07
C ASP A 422 40.79 7.45 14.08
N THR A 423 41.30 7.81 12.91
CA THR A 423 41.64 6.86 11.85
C THR A 423 42.92 6.08 12.13
N LYS A 424 43.69 6.49 13.16
CA LYS A 424 44.92 5.83 13.59
C LYS A 424 44.74 4.96 14.83
N ALA A 425 43.55 4.95 15.45
CA ALA A 425 43.31 4.24 16.71
C ALA A 425 43.49 2.72 16.59
N CYS A 426 42.72 2.05 15.73
CA CYS A 426 42.92 0.64 15.41
C CYS A 426 42.25 0.23 14.09
N GLU A 427 42.68 -0.90 13.53
CA GLU A 427 42.11 -1.45 12.30
C GLU A 427 40.63 -1.82 12.46
N PHE A 428 40.21 -2.34 13.61
CA PHE A 428 38.81 -2.66 13.90
C PHE A 428 37.90 -1.46 13.68
N LEU A 429 38.23 -0.28 14.23
CA LEU A 429 37.45 0.94 14.05
C LEU A 429 37.45 1.42 12.59
N ASN A 430 38.56 1.24 11.86
CA ASN A 430 38.63 1.56 10.44
C ASN A 430 37.63 0.72 9.63
N GLN A 431 37.62 -0.60 9.84
CA GLN A 431 36.68 -1.51 9.17
C GLN A 431 35.23 -1.29 9.63
N TYR A 432 35.01 -1.03 10.93
CA TYR A 432 33.71 -0.72 11.50
C TYR A 432 33.07 0.51 10.84
N ARG A 433 33.85 1.57 10.62
CA ARG A 433 33.36 2.77 9.91
C ARG A 433 32.99 2.48 8.46
N VAL A 434 33.78 1.65 7.77
CA VAL A 434 33.49 1.28 6.37
C VAL A 434 32.18 0.51 6.27
N ILE A 435 32.00 -0.55 7.07
CA ILE A 435 30.78 -1.38 7.01
C ILE A 435 29.52 -0.58 7.37
N TRP A 436 29.58 0.34 8.34
CA TRP A 436 28.45 1.19 8.71
C TRP A 436 28.17 2.31 7.71
N ALA A 437 29.19 2.80 7.00
CA ALA A 437 28.99 3.73 5.89
C ALA A 437 28.30 3.03 4.71
N GLU A 438 28.73 1.81 4.36
CA GLU A 438 28.11 1.02 3.30
C GLU A 438 26.66 0.61 3.63
N ASN A 439 26.39 0.26 4.88
CA ASN A 439 25.03 0.03 5.38
C ASN A 439 24.15 1.28 5.23
N GLY A 440 24.68 2.45 5.61
CA GLY A 440 24.00 3.74 5.45
C GLY A 440 23.70 4.06 4.00
N ASP A 441 24.68 3.87 3.12
CA ASP A 441 24.55 4.06 1.67
C ASP A 441 23.49 3.13 1.07
N ALA A 442 23.55 1.84 1.36
CA ALA A 442 22.60 0.85 0.86
C ALA A 442 21.17 1.22 1.21
N ILE A 443 20.91 1.55 2.47
CA ILE A 443 19.54 1.82 2.90
C ILE A 443 19.07 3.19 2.42
N SER A 444 19.99 4.16 2.29
CA SER A 444 19.67 5.45 1.69
C SER A 444 19.29 5.34 0.21
N GLN A 445 20.01 4.53 -0.58
CA GLN A 445 19.66 4.27 -1.97
C GLN A 445 18.28 3.61 -2.08
N LEU A 446 17.96 2.68 -1.18
CA LEU A 446 16.68 1.99 -1.17
C LEU A 446 15.49 2.95 -0.93
N TYR A 447 15.64 3.93 -0.04
CA TYR A 447 14.54 4.83 0.35
C TYR A 447 14.50 6.16 -0.44
N CYS A 448 15.66 6.75 -0.76
CA CYS A 448 15.80 8.07 -1.41
C CYS A 448 16.40 8.00 -2.83
N GLY A 449 16.89 6.85 -3.27
CA GLY A 449 17.55 6.69 -4.57
C GLY A 449 18.94 7.34 -4.66
N THR A 450 19.50 7.81 -3.54
CA THR A 450 20.86 8.38 -3.47
C THR A 450 21.63 7.83 -2.28
N ASN A 451 22.96 7.89 -2.35
CA ASN A 451 23.85 7.58 -1.23
C ASN A 451 23.53 8.45 0.00
N ALA A 452 23.96 7.99 1.18
CA ALA A 452 23.84 8.79 2.39
C ALA A 452 24.76 10.03 2.28
N THR A 453 24.29 11.20 2.73
CA THR A 453 25.09 12.43 2.66
C THR A 453 26.23 12.44 3.68
N THR A 454 26.15 11.57 4.69
CA THR A 454 27.15 11.44 5.76
C THR A 454 28.21 10.36 5.52
N SER A 455 28.20 9.69 4.36
CA SER A 455 29.09 8.54 4.11
C SER A 455 30.57 8.92 4.10
N GLU A 456 30.91 10.10 3.61
CA GLU A 456 32.30 10.59 3.64
C GLU A 456 32.75 10.97 5.07
N PHE A 457 31.85 11.53 5.88
CA PHE A 457 32.10 11.80 7.31
C PHE A 457 32.24 10.50 8.11
N THR A 458 31.39 9.51 7.85
CA THR A 458 31.46 8.19 8.47
C THR A 458 32.76 7.47 8.11
N LYS A 459 33.26 7.61 6.87
CA LYS A 459 34.51 6.98 6.42
C LYS A 459 35.77 7.69 6.95
N LYS A 460 35.78 9.03 7.04
CA LYS A 460 37.01 9.82 7.27
C LYS A 460 37.07 10.61 8.59
N GLY A 461 35.98 10.68 9.37
CA GLY A 461 35.95 11.38 10.66
C GLY A 461 36.03 12.93 10.59
N LYS A 462 36.10 13.54 9.40
CA LYS A 462 36.11 15.01 9.19
C LYS A 462 35.30 15.40 7.95
N THR A 463 34.62 16.54 8.01
CA THR A 463 33.98 17.23 6.86
C THR A 463 35.07 17.95 6.04
N THR A 464 35.29 17.54 4.79
CA THR A 464 36.12 18.29 3.83
C THR A 464 35.24 19.07 2.85
N PHE A 465 35.79 20.08 2.16
CA PHE A 465 35.09 20.89 1.14
C PHE A 465 34.41 20.04 0.05
N LYS A 466 34.95 18.85 -0.24
CA LYS A 466 34.37 17.84 -1.13
C LYS A 466 33.07 17.22 -0.59
N GLY A 467 32.96 17.07 0.74
CA GLY A 467 31.76 16.63 1.47
C GLY A 467 30.57 17.59 1.36
N PHE A 468 30.85 18.90 1.25
CA PHE A 468 29.81 19.93 1.01
C PHE A 468 29.26 19.84 -0.43
N ILE A 469 30.14 19.52 -1.39
CA ILE A 469 29.78 19.32 -2.81
C ILE A 469 28.99 18.02 -3.00
N THR A 470 29.40 16.91 -2.39
CA THR A 470 28.62 15.65 -2.39
C THR A 470 27.29 15.77 -1.64
N HIS A 471 27.21 16.57 -0.58
CA HIS A 471 25.95 16.92 0.09
C HIS A 471 24.99 17.67 -0.86
N ASN A 472 25.50 18.61 -1.65
CA ASN A 472 24.71 19.33 -2.66
C ASN A 472 24.28 18.43 -3.81
N PHE A 473 25.17 17.56 -4.35
CA PHE A 473 24.80 16.60 -5.40
C PHE A 473 23.80 15.54 -4.93
N ALA A 474 23.93 15.02 -3.71
CA ALA A 474 22.97 14.08 -3.15
C ALA A 474 21.62 14.76 -2.85
N SER A 475 21.62 16.05 -2.47
CA SER A 475 20.39 16.84 -2.29
C SER A 475 19.70 17.14 -3.63
N ILE A 476 20.47 17.48 -4.67
CA ILE A 476 19.99 17.65 -6.06
C ILE A 476 19.50 16.31 -6.62
N GLY A 477 20.20 15.21 -6.37
CA GLY A 477 19.79 13.87 -6.73
C GLY A 477 18.50 13.43 -6.02
N ARG A 478 18.33 13.78 -4.74
CA ARG A 478 17.08 13.56 -3.99
C ARG A 478 15.93 14.36 -4.60
N LEU A 479 16.15 15.62 -4.99
CA LEU A 479 15.17 16.45 -5.68
C LEU A 479 14.82 15.90 -7.08
N PHE A 480 15.81 15.44 -7.83
CA PHE A 480 15.64 14.85 -9.16
C PHE A 480 14.86 13.53 -9.09
N ASN A 481 15.29 12.61 -8.21
CA ASN A 481 14.62 11.34 -7.99
C ASN A 481 13.17 11.57 -7.54
N GLN A 482 12.94 12.47 -6.60
CA GLN A 482 11.60 12.84 -6.14
C GLN A 482 10.69 13.30 -7.29
N THR A 483 11.21 14.13 -8.20
CA THR A 483 10.40 14.77 -9.23
C THR A 483 10.14 13.85 -10.42
N PHE A 484 11.12 12.99 -10.77
CA PHE A 484 11.10 12.27 -12.05
C PHE A 484 11.19 10.74 -11.95
N ILE A 485 11.67 10.17 -10.83
CA ILE A 485 11.95 8.72 -10.72
C ILE A 485 11.06 8.04 -9.68
N ASP A 486 10.64 8.77 -8.64
CA ASP A 486 10.02 8.19 -7.45
C ASP A 486 8.70 7.47 -7.75
N SER A 487 7.90 7.99 -8.69
CA SER A 487 6.67 7.35 -9.16
C SER A 487 6.97 6.05 -9.91
N THR A 488 7.93 6.07 -10.84
CA THR A 488 8.38 4.89 -11.60
C THR A 488 8.96 3.82 -10.68
N LYS A 489 9.78 4.20 -9.69
CA LYS A 489 10.35 3.26 -8.71
C LYS A 489 9.26 2.60 -7.87
N ASN A 490 8.25 3.35 -7.44
CA ASN A 490 7.10 2.76 -6.73
C ASN A 490 6.30 1.83 -7.63
N GLN A 491 6.07 2.21 -8.89
CA GLN A 491 5.40 1.32 -9.84
C GLN A 491 6.17 0.01 -10.00
N ILE A 492 7.50 0.03 -10.09
CA ILE A 492 8.33 -1.18 -10.16
C ILE A 492 8.17 -2.03 -8.90
N ILE A 493 8.21 -1.42 -7.71
CA ILE A 493 8.05 -2.13 -6.42
C ILE A 493 6.67 -2.78 -6.33
N GLU A 494 5.62 -2.01 -6.62
CA GLU A 494 4.23 -2.47 -6.61
C GLU A 494 4.01 -3.60 -7.62
N SER A 495 4.55 -3.46 -8.84
CA SER A 495 4.48 -4.49 -9.87
C SER A 495 5.19 -5.76 -9.44
N TYR A 496 6.38 -5.65 -8.83
CA TYR A 496 7.11 -6.79 -8.31
C TYR A 496 6.35 -7.50 -7.18
N LEU A 497 5.81 -6.76 -6.21
CA LEU A 497 5.14 -7.31 -5.02
C LEU A 497 3.74 -7.88 -5.33
N HIS A 498 3.03 -7.32 -6.30
CA HIS A 498 1.62 -7.65 -6.58
C HIS A 498 1.37 -8.29 -7.95
N GLY A 499 2.39 -8.39 -8.82
CA GLY A 499 2.24 -8.80 -10.22
C GLY A 499 1.64 -7.70 -11.11
N ILE A 500 1.61 -7.93 -12.43
CA ILE A 500 0.99 -6.98 -13.37
C ILE A 500 -0.54 -7.18 -13.32
N GLN A 501 -1.27 -6.19 -12.78
CA GLN A 501 -2.71 -6.29 -12.46
C GLN A 501 -3.65 -6.25 -13.70
N ASN A 502 -3.43 -7.10 -14.71
CA ASN A 502 -4.34 -7.17 -15.86
C ASN A 502 -5.03 -8.54 -16.07
N GLN A 503 -4.79 -9.55 -15.23
CA GLN A 503 -5.46 -10.87 -15.32
C GLN A 503 -6.46 -11.16 -14.19
N ARG A 504 -7.08 -10.13 -13.61
CA ARG A 504 -8.07 -10.33 -12.53
C ARG A 504 -9.51 -10.46 -13.02
N SER A 505 -9.88 -10.23 -14.27
CA SER A 505 -11.30 -10.22 -14.62
C SER A 505 -12.00 -11.56 -14.38
N SER A 506 -11.46 -12.72 -14.80
CA SER A 506 -12.13 -14.01 -14.62
C SER A 506 -12.09 -14.53 -13.18
N LEU A 507 -10.92 -14.56 -12.53
CA LEU A 507 -10.80 -14.98 -11.12
C LEU A 507 -11.56 -14.03 -10.20
N GLN A 508 -11.48 -12.72 -10.41
CA GLN A 508 -12.22 -11.77 -9.59
C GLN A 508 -13.71 -11.92 -9.85
N THR A 509 -14.16 -12.15 -11.09
CA THR A 509 -15.58 -12.45 -11.36
C THR A 509 -16.02 -13.74 -10.67
N TYR A 510 -15.19 -14.80 -10.70
CA TYR A 510 -15.46 -16.05 -10.01
C TYR A 510 -15.51 -15.88 -8.49
N LEU A 511 -14.48 -15.30 -7.87
CA LEU A 511 -14.46 -15.00 -6.44
C LEU A 511 -15.62 -14.09 -6.05
N SER A 512 -15.95 -13.11 -6.88
CA SER A 512 -17.12 -12.25 -6.70
C SER A 512 -18.38 -13.12 -6.65
N SER A 513 -18.61 -13.99 -7.65
CA SER A 513 -19.77 -14.89 -7.69
C SER A 513 -19.86 -15.83 -6.46
N GLN A 514 -18.72 -16.16 -5.85
CA GLN A 514 -18.64 -17.04 -4.68
C GLN A 514 -18.52 -16.28 -3.35
N VAL A 515 -18.63 -14.95 -3.31
CA VAL A 515 -18.41 -14.14 -2.09
C VAL A 515 -19.11 -14.70 -0.85
N LYS A 516 -20.34 -15.21 -0.98
CA LYS A 516 -21.12 -15.75 0.15
C LYS A 516 -20.52 -17.02 0.78
N SER A 517 -19.67 -17.77 0.08
CA SER A 517 -19.09 -19.01 0.60
C SER A 517 -17.86 -18.77 1.49
N TYR A 518 -17.15 -17.67 1.28
CA TYR A 518 -15.94 -17.31 2.03
C TYR A 518 -16.03 -15.98 2.79
N CYS A 519 -17.14 -15.24 2.67
CA CYS A 519 -17.36 -14.01 3.45
C CYS A 519 -18.46 -14.18 4.51
N LYS A 520 -18.27 -13.54 5.65
CA LYS A 520 -19.32 -13.26 6.63
C LYS A 520 -19.81 -11.83 6.47
N PHE A 521 -21.11 -11.61 6.59
CA PHE A 521 -21.72 -10.29 6.44
C PHE A 521 -22.32 -9.80 7.75
N GLN A 522 -22.13 -8.52 8.03
CA GLN A 522 -22.72 -7.85 9.17
C GLN A 522 -23.35 -6.53 8.74
N LYS A 523 -24.56 -6.27 9.21
CA LYS A 523 -25.33 -5.08 8.88
C LYS A 523 -24.89 -3.88 9.69
N TYR A 524 -24.71 -2.75 9.02
CA TYR A 524 -24.43 -1.46 9.65
C TYR A 524 -25.32 -0.36 9.07
N LYS A 525 -25.68 0.61 9.90
CA LYS A 525 -26.47 1.78 9.51
C LYS A 525 -25.55 2.91 9.05
N LEU A 526 -25.72 3.37 7.82
CA LEU A 526 -25.00 4.49 7.22
C LEU A 526 -25.96 5.65 6.97
N PHE A 527 -25.75 6.76 7.67
CA PHE A 527 -26.49 8.01 7.44
C PHE A 527 -25.72 8.91 6.47
N ALA A 528 -26.42 9.51 5.51
CA ALA A 528 -25.86 10.43 4.53
C ALA A 528 -26.65 11.73 4.52
N LEU A 529 -25.95 12.87 4.64
CA LEU A 529 -26.49 14.22 4.54
C LEU A 529 -25.77 14.99 3.44
N THR A 530 -26.51 15.62 2.53
CA THR A 530 -25.98 16.63 1.62
C THR A 530 -26.69 17.97 1.81
N TRP A 531 -25.95 19.08 1.79
CA TRP A 531 -26.53 20.41 1.89
C TRP A 531 -25.63 21.50 1.29
N ASN A 532 -26.16 22.23 0.29
CA ASN A 532 -25.59 23.52 -0.09
C ASN A 532 -26.02 24.58 0.94
N VAL A 533 -25.06 25.10 1.71
CA VAL A 533 -25.32 26.01 2.84
C VAL A 533 -25.19 27.49 2.48
N ASN A 534 -24.88 27.82 1.22
CA ASN A 534 -24.80 29.20 0.69
C ASN A 534 -23.99 30.20 1.56
N GLY A 535 -22.91 29.70 2.17
CA GLY A 535 -21.97 30.43 3.01
C GLY A 535 -22.46 30.72 4.42
N ASN A 536 -23.59 30.14 4.85
CA ASN A 536 -24.18 30.38 6.16
C ASN A 536 -23.77 29.30 7.16
N LEU A 537 -23.24 29.70 8.32
CA LEU A 537 -23.06 28.79 9.46
C LEU A 537 -24.41 28.56 10.14
N ILE A 538 -24.82 27.30 10.26
CA ILE A 538 -26.16 26.92 10.75
C ILE A 538 -26.00 26.09 12.01
N TYR A 539 -26.56 26.57 13.12
CA TYR A 539 -26.45 25.95 14.44
C TYR A 539 -27.70 25.10 14.79
N ASN A 540 -27.60 24.33 15.87
CA ASN A 540 -28.70 23.54 16.44
C ASN A 540 -29.27 22.46 15.50
N LEU A 541 -28.40 21.70 14.84
CA LEU A 541 -28.81 20.64 13.88
C LEU A 541 -29.35 19.38 14.57
N GLN A 542 -29.13 19.25 15.88
CA GLN A 542 -29.51 18.09 16.70
C GLN A 542 -31.01 17.79 16.78
N ASN A 543 -31.86 18.80 16.60
CA ASN A 543 -33.29 18.68 16.80
C ASN A 543 -34.05 18.40 15.50
N ASP A 544 -33.36 18.34 14.36
CA ASP A 544 -33.96 18.12 13.04
C ASP A 544 -33.07 17.30 12.10
N VAL A 545 -32.09 17.94 11.44
CA VAL A 545 -31.26 17.38 10.37
C VAL A 545 -30.41 16.22 10.89
N LEU A 546 -29.88 16.35 12.11
CA LEU A 546 -29.07 15.37 12.81
C LEU A 546 -29.81 14.78 14.02
N GLN A 547 -31.15 14.72 13.95
CA GLN A 547 -31.97 14.06 14.96
C GLN A 547 -32.04 12.55 14.69
N PHE A 548 -31.47 11.76 15.59
CA PHE A 548 -31.50 10.31 15.51
C PHE A 548 -32.49 9.71 16.51
N HIS A 549 -33.55 9.06 16.02
CA HIS A 549 -34.44 8.26 16.86
C HIS A 549 -33.71 7.01 17.39
N GLN A 550 -34.09 6.52 18.58
CA GLN A 550 -33.42 5.39 19.24
C GLN A 550 -33.28 4.16 18.34
N ASP A 551 -34.32 3.82 17.57
CA ASP A 551 -34.28 2.68 16.64
C ASP A 551 -33.41 2.90 15.40
N TYR A 552 -33.01 4.14 15.13
CA TYR A 552 -32.34 4.57 13.89
C TYR A 552 -31.02 5.31 14.13
N ILE A 553 -30.37 5.10 15.28
CA ILE A 553 -29.04 5.66 15.54
C ILE A 553 -28.03 5.06 14.53
N PRO A 554 -27.37 5.88 13.70
CA PRO A 554 -26.43 5.41 12.69
C PRO A 554 -25.16 4.83 13.32
N ASP A 555 -24.50 3.93 12.62
CA ASP A 555 -23.17 3.43 12.99
C ASP A 555 -22.08 4.31 12.36
N PHE A 556 -22.34 4.76 11.13
CA PHE A 556 -21.49 5.65 10.35
C PHE A 556 -22.32 6.83 9.82
N ILE A 557 -21.72 8.01 9.81
CA ILE A 557 -22.36 9.26 9.36
C ILE A 557 -21.47 9.89 8.29
N VAL A 558 -22.07 10.28 7.18
CA VAL A 558 -21.42 10.95 6.05
C VAL A 558 -22.11 12.28 5.82
N ILE A 559 -21.35 13.38 5.84
CA ILE A 559 -21.86 14.73 5.65
C ILE A 559 -21.11 15.38 4.50
N SER A 560 -21.85 15.85 3.49
CA SER A 560 -21.34 16.52 2.29
C SER A 560 -21.94 17.91 2.18
N LEU A 561 -21.16 18.95 2.49
CA LEU A 561 -21.59 20.33 2.39
C LEU A 561 -21.04 20.98 1.12
N GLN A 562 -21.80 21.91 0.54
CA GLN A 562 -21.38 22.76 -0.58
C GLN A 562 -21.57 24.24 -0.22
N GLU A 563 -20.76 25.10 -0.81
CA GLU A 563 -20.71 26.53 -0.51
C GLU A 563 -20.57 26.85 0.98
N ILE A 564 -19.70 26.16 1.73
CA ILE A 564 -19.42 26.51 3.14
C ILE A 564 -18.92 27.96 3.32
N GLN A 565 -18.49 28.59 2.23
CA GLN A 565 -18.11 30.00 2.15
C GLN A 565 -18.59 30.60 0.81
N GLN A 566 -19.20 31.79 0.85
CA GLN A 566 -19.56 32.52 -0.37
C GLN A 566 -18.33 32.88 -1.22
N TYR A 567 -18.45 32.71 -2.54
CA TYR A 567 -17.36 32.99 -3.47
C TYR A 567 -17.04 34.50 -3.51
N LYS A 568 -15.90 34.89 -2.92
CA LYS A 568 -15.27 36.21 -3.12
C LYS A 568 -13.84 35.99 -3.60
N ALA A 569 -13.57 36.31 -4.87
CA ALA A 569 -12.32 35.99 -5.59
C ALA A 569 -11.01 36.36 -4.85
N HIS A 570 -11.04 37.37 -3.96
CA HIS A 570 -9.87 37.90 -3.25
C HIS A 570 -9.70 37.35 -1.81
N LYS A 571 -10.63 36.55 -1.28
CA LYS A 571 -10.59 36.00 0.11
C LYS A 571 -10.19 34.51 0.21
N MET A 572 -9.93 33.86 -0.92
CA MET A 572 -9.69 32.40 -0.98
C MET A 572 -8.27 31.96 -0.54
N ILE A 573 -7.36 32.90 -0.25
CA ILE A 573 -6.00 32.59 0.22
C ILE A 573 -6.02 32.56 1.75
N GLY A 574 -6.08 31.36 2.33
CA GLY A 574 -5.78 31.12 3.75
C GLY A 574 -6.97 30.98 4.72
N GLN A 575 -8.19 31.40 4.36
CA GLN A 575 -9.36 31.45 5.28
C GLN A 575 -10.28 30.21 5.27
N ASN A 576 -9.94 29.16 4.53
CA ASN A 576 -10.83 27.99 4.37
C ASN A 576 -10.83 27.06 5.60
N GLN A 577 -9.70 26.98 6.33
CA GLN A 577 -9.58 26.00 7.42
C GLN A 577 -10.40 26.38 8.66
N ASP A 578 -10.50 27.67 8.99
CA ASP A 578 -11.24 28.12 10.18
C ASP A 578 -12.74 27.81 10.03
N ILE A 579 -13.31 28.09 8.86
CA ILE A 579 -14.72 27.78 8.55
C ILE A 579 -14.96 26.27 8.61
N VAL A 580 -14.04 25.46 8.08
CA VAL A 580 -14.12 24.00 8.19
C VAL A 580 -14.11 23.56 9.65
N ASN A 581 -13.23 24.13 10.48
CA ASN A 581 -13.15 23.81 11.90
C ASN A 581 -14.43 24.22 12.66
N GLU A 582 -15.05 25.35 12.31
CA GLU A 582 -16.34 25.76 12.89
C GLU A 582 -17.47 24.79 12.49
N TRP A 583 -17.54 24.35 11.23
CA TRP A 583 -18.49 23.32 10.81
C TRP A 583 -18.31 22.00 11.58
N ILE A 584 -17.07 21.56 11.78
CA ILE A 584 -16.77 20.37 12.58
C ILE A 584 -17.28 20.54 14.01
N LYS A 585 -17.03 21.68 14.67
CA LYS A 585 -17.54 21.94 16.03
C LYS A 585 -19.07 21.90 16.11
N ILE A 586 -19.75 22.50 15.13
CA ILE A 586 -21.22 22.50 15.04
C ILE A 586 -21.75 21.08 14.90
N ILE A 587 -21.14 20.30 14.00
CA ILE A 587 -21.57 18.92 13.72
C ILE A 587 -21.25 18.02 14.91
N ASP A 588 -20.05 18.12 15.49
CA ASP A 588 -19.61 17.36 16.66
C ASP A 588 -20.59 17.55 17.82
N SER A 589 -20.96 18.80 18.13
CA SER A 589 -21.94 19.08 19.20
C SER A 589 -23.35 18.58 18.86
N SER A 590 -23.70 18.53 17.58
CA SER A 590 -25.01 18.07 17.13
C SER A 590 -25.16 16.54 17.10
N ILE A 591 -24.09 15.77 16.88
CA ILE A 591 -24.16 14.29 16.82
C ILE A 591 -23.77 13.62 18.14
N ASN A 592 -23.01 14.28 19.02
CA ASN A 592 -22.53 13.73 20.30
C ASN A 592 -23.42 14.10 21.50
N ASN A 593 -24.72 14.23 21.28
CA ASN A 593 -25.70 14.48 22.33
C ASN A 593 -26.45 13.20 22.70
N ASN A 594 -27.29 13.27 23.74
CA ASN A 594 -28.21 12.19 24.12
C ASN A 594 -27.54 10.82 24.34
N GLY A 595 -26.29 10.81 24.82
CA GLY A 595 -25.51 9.59 25.07
C GLY A 595 -24.80 9.01 23.84
N ASN A 596 -24.96 9.61 22.66
CA ASN A 596 -24.23 9.20 21.46
C ASN A 596 -22.74 9.56 21.55
N GLN A 597 -21.89 8.66 21.05
CA GLN A 597 -20.44 8.85 20.99
C GLN A 597 -19.92 8.53 19.59
N PHE A 598 -19.72 9.57 18.80
CA PHE A 598 -19.14 9.59 17.48
C PHE A 598 -17.81 10.34 17.48
N CYS A 599 -16.88 9.88 16.65
CA CYS A 599 -15.64 10.60 16.38
C CYS A 599 -15.50 10.89 14.88
N LEU A 600 -14.93 12.05 14.54
CA LEU A 600 -14.54 12.35 13.17
C LEU A 600 -13.42 11.40 12.75
N VAL A 601 -13.68 10.63 11.69
CA VAL A 601 -12.76 9.63 11.12
C VAL A 601 -11.85 10.31 10.10
N GLN A 602 -12.45 11.01 9.13
CA GLN A 602 -11.75 11.66 8.04
C GLN A 602 -12.53 12.87 7.55
N GLN A 603 -11.80 13.89 7.12
CA GLN A 603 -12.35 15.03 6.41
C GLN A 603 -11.57 15.33 5.13
N GLU A 604 -12.24 15.98 4.18
CA GLU A 604 -11.60 16.56 3.00
C GLU A 604 -12.39 17.76 2.48
N ASN A 605 -11.72 18.74 1.88
CA ASN A 605 -12.37 19.95 1.37
C ASN A 605 -11.76 20.48 0.07
N LEU A 606 -12.58 21.09 -0.79
CA LEU A 606 -12.16 21.70 -2.05
C LEU A 606 -12.95 22.98 -2.28
N VAL A 607 -12.29 24.13 -2.14
CA VAL A 607 -12.92 25.45 -2.24
C VAL A 607 -14.09 25.53 -1.26
N GLY A 608 -15.35 25.54 -1.70
CA GLY A 608 -16.52 25.59 -0.83
C GLY A 608 -17.15 24.22 -0.52
N MET A 609 -16.56 23.11 -0.97
CA MET A 609 -17.07 21.76 -0.65
C MET A 609 -16.34 21.20 0.57
N LEU A 610 -17.09 20.56 1.47
CA LEU A 610 -16.57 19.86 2.65
C LEU A 610 -17.23 18.48 2.74
N ILE A 611 -16.42 17.45 2.94
CA ILE A 611 -16.89 16.10 3.24
C ILE A 611 -16.33 15.67 4.60
N LEU A 612 -17.20 15.12 5.45
CA LEU A 612 -16.89 14.63 6.78
C LEU A 612 -17.41 13.20 6.94
N ILE A 613 -16.57 12.32 7.47
CA ILE A 613 -16.90 10.92 7.79
C ILE A 613 -16.78 10.74 9.30
N TYR A 614 -17.85 10.26 9.91
CA TYR A 614 -17.94 9.98 11.34
C TYR A 614 -18.28 8.51 11.57
N SER A 615 -17.81 7.98 12.70
CA SER A 615 -18.10 6.62 13.15
C SER A 615 -18.41 6.64 14.63
N LYS A 616 -19.25 5.73 15.10
CA LYS A 616 -19.33 5.43 16.54
C LYS A 616 -17.93 5.10 17.06
N VAL A 617 -17.59 5.63 18.24
CA VAL A 617 -16.27 5.42 18.86
C VAL A 617 -15.94 3.93 18.98
N SER A 618 -16.92 3.09 19.34
CA SER A 618 -16.76 1.63 19.46
C SER A 618 -16.49 0.90 18.14
N LEU A 619 -16.75 1.54 16.99
CA LEU A 619 -16.64 0.93 15.66
C LEU A 619 -15.49 1.52 14.84
N VAL A 620 -14.79 2.54 15.34
CA VAL A 620 -13.70 3.23 14.61
C VAL A 620 -12.59 2.27 14.17
N GLN A 621 -12.28 1.25 14.98
CA GLN A 621 -11.25 0.23 14.70
C GLN A 621 -11.59 -0.67 13.50
N LEU A 622 -12.85 -0.69 13.05
CA LEU A 622 -13.25 -1.41 11.86
C LEU A 622 -12.87 -0.66 10.58
N ILE A 623 -12.53 0.63 10.67
CA ILE A 623 -12.22 1.46 9.53
C ILE A 623 -10.72 1.38 9.21
N SER A 624 -10.39 1.13 7.94
CA SER A 624 -9.01 1.07 7.47
C SER A 624 -8.86 1.58 6.03
N LYS A 625 -7.63 1.61 5.49
CA LYS A 625 -7.31 1.95 4.09
C LYS A 625 -7.95 3.24 3.58
N ILE A 626 -7.96 4.27 4.43
CA ILE A 626 -8.51 5.58 4.10
C ILE A 626 -7.64 6.30 3.06
N SER A 627 -8.25 6.76 1.97
CA SER A 627 -7.64 7.62 0.95
C SER A 627 -8.57 8.77 0.56
N THR A 628 -7.99 9.89 0.10
CA THR A 628 -8.74 11.08 -0.29
C THR A 628 -8.28 11.60 -1.65
N ASP A 629 -9.20 12.24 -2.39
CA ASP A 629 -8.91 12.85 -3.69
C ASP A 629 -9.73 14.13 -3.94
N LYS A 630 -9.25 14.98 -4.85
CA LYS A 630 -9.86 16.26 -5.22
C LYS A 630 -9.77 16.47 -6.72
N ILE A 631 -10.92 16.65 -7.36
CA ILE A 631 -10.99 16.84 -8.81
C ILE A 631 -11.66 18.18 -9.06
N LYS A 632 -10.97 19.06 -9.81
CA LYS A 632 -11.50 20.36 -10.22
C LYS A 632 -12.02 20.25 -11.64
N THR A 633 -13.22 20.77 -11.89
CA THR A 633 -13.87 20.71 -13.22
C THR A 633 -14.21 22.10 -13.80
N GLY A 634 -13.80 23.19 -13.14
CA GLY A 634 -13.96 24.58 -13.65
C GLY A 634 -12.79 25.04 -14.53
N LEU A 635 -13.06 25.96 -15.48
CA LEU A 635 -12.13 26.53 -16.48
C LEU A 635 -11.09 25.51 -17.00
N GLU A 636 -11.57 24.50 -17.75
CA GLU A 636 -10.71 23.45 -18.34
C GLU A 636 -9.83 22.70 -17.32
N GLY A 637 -10.29 22.59 -16.07
CA GLY A 637 -9.61 21.86 -15.01
C GLY A 637 -8.52 22.65 -14.27
N HIS A 638 -8.25 23.89 -14.69
CA HIS A 638 -7.14 24.70 -14.15
C HIS A 638 -7.57 25.67 -13.05
N ALA A 639 -8.83 26.14 -13.04
CA ALA A 639 -9.33 27.06 -12.01
C ALA A 639 -10.87 27.03 -11.87
N GLY A 640 -11.39 26.87 -10.65
CA GLY A 640 -12.84 26.99 -10.42
C GLY A 640 -13.30 26.43 -9.09
N ASN A 641 -14.51 26.83 -8.67
CA ASN A 641 -15.19 26.41 -7.44
C ASN A 641 -16.08 25.15 -7.63
N LYS A 642 -16.01 24.49 -8.78
CA LYS A 642 -16.77 23.28 -9.14
C LYS A 642 -15.86 22.06 -9.26
N GLY A 643 -16.40 20.89 -8.97
CA GLY A 643 -15.66 19.64 -8.99
C GLY A 643 -16.19 18.63 -7.96
N ALA A 644 -15.28 17.83 -7.40
CA ALA A 644 -15.57 16.86 -6.37
C ALA A 644 -14.48 16.75 -5.30
N CYS A 645 -14.91 16.46 -4.07
CA CYS A 645 -14.10 15.90 -2.98
C CYS A 645 -14.47 14.44 -2.78
N LEU A 646 -13.47 13.57 -2.68
CA LEU A 646 -13.70 12.14 -2.50
C LEU A 646 -12.98 11.61 -1.27
N ILE A 647 -13.64 10.70 -0.55
CA ILE A 647 -13.04 9.88 0.51
C ILE A 647 -13.39 8.43 0.22
N ARG A 648 -12.37 7.58 0.14
CA ARG A 648 -12.49 6.12 0.06
C ARG A 648 -11.94 5.50 1.33
N PHE A 649 -12.60 4.48 1.84
CA PHE A 649 -12.16 3.75 3.03
C PHE A 649 -12.74 2.35 3.04
N GLN A 650 -12.21 1.48 3.89
CA GLN A 650 -12.78 0.18 4.14
C GLN A 650 -13.44 0.14 5.52
N ILE A 651 -14.58 -0.53 5.62
CA ILE A 651 -15.12 -1.03 6.89
C ILE A 651 -14.93 -2.54 6.85
N LYS A 652 -14.08 -3.08 7.73
CA LYS A 652 -13.54 -4.44 7.60
C LYS A 652 -13.00 -4.66 6.18
N ASP A 653 -13.61 -5.55 5.40
CA ASP A 653 -13.17 -5.86 4.03
C ASP A 653 -14.08 -5.27 2.94
N SER A 654 -15.13 -4.51 3.30
CA SER A 654 -15.97 -3.79 2.34
C SER A 654 -15.40 -2.41 2.04
N GLU A 655 -15.20 -2.09 0.76
CA GLU A 655 -14.73 -0.77 0.30
C GLU A 655 -15.89 0.18 0.03
N ILE A 656 -15.82 1.38 0.62
CA ILE A 656 -16.83 2.44 0.49
C ILE A 656 -16.14 3.68 -0.08
N THR A 657 -16.72 4.26 -1.13
CA THR A 657 -16.32 5.56 -1.67
C THR A 657 -17.45 6.56 -1.54
N ILE A 658 -17.16 7.74 -1.01
CA ILE A 658 -18.07 8.88 -0.98
C ILE A 658 -17.52 9.97 -1.90
N CYS A 659 -18.37 10.47 -2.80
CA CYS A 659 -18.08 11.52 -3.75
C CYS A 659 -19.02 12.72 -3.49
N ASN A 660 -18.50 13.77 -2.86
CA ASN A 660 -19.19 15.05 -2.69
C ASN A 660 -18.93 15.93 -3.91
N CYS A 661 -19.98 16.23 -4.66
CA CYS A 661 -19.92 17.01 -5.90
C CYS A 661 -20.57 18.39 -5.76
N HIS A 662 -19.99 19.34 -6.49
CA HIS A 662 -20.63 20.61 -6.78
C HIS A 662 -20.42 20.93 -8.26
N LEU A 663 -21.45 20.72 -9.08
CA LEU A 663 -21.33 20.76 -10.53
C LEU A 663 -21.69 22.12 -11.13
N ALA A 664 -21.53 22.24 -12.46
CA ALA A 664 -21.81 23.47 -13.19
C ALA A 664 -23.27 23.93 -12.99
N SER A 665 -23.45 25.20 -12.59
CA SER A 665 -24.76 25.82 -12.40
C SER A 665 -25.36 26.32 -13.71
N GLY A 666 -26.69 26.49 -13.74
CA GLY A 666 -27.42 27.06 -14.87
C GLY A 666 -28.22 26.03 -15.68
N ASN A 667 -29.33 26.48 -16.27
CA ASN A 667 -30.31 25.60 -16.89
C ASN A 667 -29.77 24.90 -18.15
N ASN A 668 -28.96 25.59 -18.95
CA ASN A 668 -28.43 25.05 -20.22
C ASN A 668 -27.09 24.30 -20.09
N LYS A 669 -26.70 23.90 -18.87
CA LYS A 669 -25.40 23.27 -18.59
C LYS A 669 -25.48 21.76 -18.33
N ASN A 670 -26.57 21.09 -18.72
CA ASN A 670 -26.74 19.65 -18.48
C ASN A 670 -25.60 18.81 -19.06
N LYS A 671 -25.25 19.05 -20.33
CA LYS A 671 -24.12 18.37 -21.00
C LYS A 671 -22.82 18.53 -20.21
N ARG A 672 -22.49 19.75 -19.76
CA ARG A 672 -21.27 20.00 -18.97
C ARG A 672 -21.29 19.28 -17.61
N ARG A 673 -22.46 19.13 -16.97
CA ARG A 673 -22.59 18.36 -15.72
C ARG A 673 -22.28 16.88 -15.95
N ILE A 674 -22.77 16.30 -17.04
CA ILE A 674 -22.50 14.91 -17.43
C ILE A 674 -21.00 14.73 -17.71
N GLU A 675 -20.40 15.58 -18.55
CA GLU A 675 -18.95 15.56 -18.82
C GLU A 675 -18.11 15.73 -17.55
N SER A 676 -18.57 16.54 -16.59
CA SER A 676 -17.89 16.70 -15.30
C SER A 676 -17.94 15.42 -14.47
N LEU A 677 -19.06 14.70 -14.47
CA LEU A 677 -19.18 13.42 -13.77
C LEU A 677 -18.30 12.33 -14.40
N GLU A 678 -18.22 12.28 -15.73
CA GLU A 678 -17.30 11.43 -16.49
C GLU A 678 -15.84 11.74 -16.12
N GLU A 679 -15.45 13.02 -16.18
CA GLU A 679 -14.11 13.49 -15.80
C GLU A 679 -13.76 13.14 -14.34
N ILE A 680 -14.72 13.27 -13.42
CA ILE A 680 -14.56 12.89 -12.01
C ILE A 680 -14.28 11.39 -11.89
N HIS A 681 -15.05 10.53 -12.56
CA HIS A 681 -14.85 9.08 -12.45
C HIS A 681 -13.56 8.61 -13.13
N GLU A 682 -13.18 9.23 -14.25
CA GLU A 682 -11.94 8.89 -14.97
C GLU A 682 -10.68 9.27 -14.19
N LYS A 683 -10.71 10.40 -13.47
CA LYS A 683 -9.55 10.94 -12.75
C LYS A 683 -9.44 10.47 -11.30
N ALA A 684 -10.56 10.12 -10.66
CA ALA A 684 -10.60 9.74 -9.25
C ALA A 684 -9.66 8.56 -8.95
N PHE A 685 -8.75 8.77 -7.99
CA PHE A 685 -7.82 7.77 -7.47
C PHE A 685 -6.89 7.15 -8.53
N LYS A 686 -6.73 7.78 -9.72
CA LYS A 686 -5.88 7.28 -10.81
C LYS A 686 -4.41 7.10 -10.39
N ASN A 687 -3.90 8.00 -9.54
CA ASN A 687 -2.54 7.90 -8.96
C ASN A 687 -2.37 6.71 -8.00
N GLN A 688 -3.46 6.10 -7.54
CA GLN A 688 -3.47 4.91 -6.69
C GLN A 688 -3.76 3.64 -7.48
N MET A 689 -3.81 3.73 -8.83
CA MET A 689 -4.16 2.63 -9.75
C MET A 689 -5.46 1.91 -9.39
N LYS A 690 -6.45 2.63 -8.87
CA LYS A 690 -7.77 2.08 -8.51
C LYS A 690 -8.89 2.92 -9.07
N SER A 691 -9.80 2.31 -9.84
CA SER A 691 -11.03 2.97 -10.27
C SER A 691 -11.99 3.16 -9.09
N ILE A 692 -12.81 4.21 -9.14
CA ILE A 692 -13.99 4.39 -8.27
C ILE A 692 -15.05 3.32 -8.49
N ASP A 693 -15.03 2.67 -9.64
CA ASP A 693 -16.03 1.69 -10.03
C ASP A 693 -15.85 0.33 -9.36
N LEU A 694 -14.72 0.12 -8.69
CA LEU A 694 -14.37 -1.14 -8.02
C LEU A 694 -14.78 -1.18 -6.53
N SER A 695 -15.30 -0.08 -5.97
CA SER A 695 -15.77 -0.06 -4.59
C SER A 695 -17.06 -0.87 -4.43
N ASP A 696 -17.26 -1.50 -3.27
CA ASP A 696 -18.50 -2.25 -2.98
C ASP A 696 -19.70 -1.31 -2.92
N TYR A 697 -19.49 -0.12 -2.34
CA TYR A 697 -20.48 0.96 -2.25
C TYR A 697 -19.86 2.27 -2.72
N THR A 698 -20.56 2.99 -3.60
CA THR A 698 -20.20 4.36 -3.98
C THR A 698 -21.40 5.28 -3.81
N LEU A 699 -21.28 6.27 -2.92
CA LEU A 699 -22.27 7.34 -2.77
C LEU A 699 -21.83 8.55 -3.58
N LEU A 700 -22.60 8.94 -4.59
CA LEU A 700 -22.45 10.19 -5.33
C LEU A 700 -23.50 11.16 -4.83
N MET A 701 -23.07 12.21 -4.13
CA MET A 701 -23.98 13.13 -3.47
C MET A 701 -23.49 14.58 -3.56
N GLY A 702 -24.39 15.53 -3.39
CA GLY A 702 -24.02 16.95 -3.46
C GLY A 702 -25.05 17.83 -4.15
N ASP A 703 -24.65 19.07 -4.40
CA ASP A 703 -25.34 19.97 -5.32
C ASP A 703 -24.90 19.64 -6.76
N LEU A 704 -25.60 18.67 -7.34
CA LEU A 704 -25.37 18.23 -8.72
C LEU A 704 -25.94 19.21 -9.74
N ASN A 705 -26.70 20.21 -9.31
CA ASN A 705 -27.22 21.30 -10.14
C ASN A 705 -28.10 20.85 -11.34
N PHE A 706 -28.65 19.64 -11.34
CA PHE A 706 -29.67 19.23 -12.32
C PHE A 706 -30.92 20.08 -12.18
N ARG A 707 -31.51 20.50 -13.31
CA ARG A 707 -32.63 21.44 -13.37
C ARG A 707 -33.87 20.82 -13.98
N LEU A 708 -35.04 21.34 -13.62
CA LEU A 708 -36.29 21.00 -14.29
C LEU A 708 -36.40 21.71 -15.65
N LYS A 709 -36.73 20.96 -16.71
CA LYS A 709 -36.95 21.41 -18.10
C LYS A 709 -38.40 21.82 -18.30
N SER A 710 -38.82 22.91 -17.68
CA SER A 710 -40.15 23.51 -17.91
C SER A 710 -40.09 25.03 -17.70
N ASN A 711 -41.18 25.74 -18.00
CA ASN A 711 -41.26 27.16 -17.67
C ASN A 711 -41.48 27.34 -16.15
N GLN A 712 -41.03 28.48 -15.61
CA GLN A 712 -41.07 28.74 -14.17
C GLN A 712 -42.49 28.70 -13.59
N THR A 713 -43.46 29.25 -14.33
CA THR A 713 -44.87 29.32 -13.90
C THR A 713 -45.46 27.93 -13.70
N SER A 714 -45.32 27.04 -14.69
CA SER A 714 -45.86 25.67 -14.61
C SER A 714 -45.23 24.85 -13.48
N ILE A 715 -43.94 25.06 -13.19
CA ILE A 715 -43.29 24.42 -12.04
C ILE A 715 -43.87 24.94 -10.73
N LEU A 716 -44.04 26.26 -10.59
CA LEU A 716 -44.63 26.86 -9.39
C LEU A 716 -46.08 26.44 -9.19
N ASP A 717 -46.87 26.34 -10.25
CA ASP A 717 -48.26 25.87 -10.20
C ASP A 717 -48.34 24.43 -9.70
N LEU A 718 -47.47 23.54 -10.21
CA LEU A 718 -47.40 22.14 -9.75
C LEU A 718 -46.99 22.04 -8.28
N ILE A 719 -46.04 22.86 -7.83
CA ILE A 719 -45.62 22.94 -6.43
C ILE A 719 -46.79 23.41 -5.55
N GLN A 720 -47.51 24.44 -5.99
CA GLN A 720 -48.64 24.99 -5.25
C GLN A 720 -49.79 23.97 -5.14
N GLN A 721 -50.15 23.32 -6.25
CA GLN A 721 -51.12 22.23 -6.26
C GLN A 721 -50.71 21.08 -5.34
N GLN A 722 -49.42 20.71 -5.35
CA GLN A 722 -48.91 19.67 -4.46
C GLN A 722 -49.14 20.04 -2.99
N LYS A 723 -48.82 21.27 -2.59
CA LYS A 723 -49.01 21.76 -1.21
C LYS A 723 -50.48 21.76 -0.82
N GLU A 724 -51.36 22.22 -1.70
CA GLU A 724 -52.82 22.24 -1.47
C GLU A 724 -53.38 20.83 -1.30
N PHE A 725 -53.05 19.90 -2.20
CA PHE A 725 -53.48 18.51 -2.09
C PHE A 725 -52.94 17.84 -0.83
N TYR A 726 -51.69 18.12 -0.46
CA TYR A 726 -51.10 17.59 0.76
C TYR A 726 -51.82 18.11 2.02
N GLN A 727 -52.09 19.41 2.10
CA GLN A 727 -52.83 20.02 3.22
C GLN A 727 -54.27 19.51 3.34
N GLN A 728 -54.90 19.16 2.21
CA GLN A 728 -56.24 18.56 2.16
C GLN A 728 -56.24 17.05 2.49
N GLY A 729 -55.08 16.43 2.73
CA GLY A 729 -54.95 15.00 2.96
C GLY A 729 -55.06 14.15 1.68
N ASN A 730 -55.08 14.75 0.50
CA ASN A 730 -55.12 14.05 -0.78
C ASN A 730 -53.72 13.64 -1.26
N LEU A 731 -53.13 12.68 -0.53
CA LEU A 731 -51.74 12.26 -0.72
C LEU A 731 -51.44 11.73 -2.13
N ARG A 732 -52.39 11.04 -2.77
CA ARG A 732 -52.21 10.52 -4.14
C ARG A 732 -52.07 11.64 -5.17
N GLN A 733 -52.88 12.69 -5.06
CA GLN A 733 -52.79 13.83 -5.99
C GLN A 733 -51.52 14.64 -5.73
N ALA A 734 -51.13 14.81 -4.46
CA ALA A 734 -49.86 15.42 -4.10
C ALA A 734 -48.67 14.64 -4.70
N GLU A 735 -48.68 13.32 -4.61
CA GLU A 735 -47.65 12.45 -5.20
C GLU A 735 -47.62 12.57 -6.74
N GLN A 736 -48.77 12.62 -7.40
CA GLN A 736 -48.85 12.84 -8.86
C GLN A 736 -48.22 14.16 -9.30
N CYS A 737 -48.35 15.24 -8.51
CA CYS A 737 -47.66 16.50 -8.81
C CYS A 737 -46.13 16.34 -8.73
N ILE A 738 -45.62 15.60 -7.74
CA ILE A 738 -44.18 15.29 -7.63
C ILE A 738 -43.71 14.49 -8.84
N ILE A 739 -44.45 13.46 -9.26
CA ILE A 739 -44.12 12.66 -10.45
C ILE A 739 -44.04 13.53 -11.71
N LYS A 740 -44.98 14.46 -11.91
CA LYS A 740 -44.94 15.41 -13.04
C LYS A 740 -43.72 16.32 -12.99
N LEU A 741 -43.34 16.81 -11.81
CA LEU A 741 -42.11 17.58 -11.64
C LEU A 741 -40.89 16.74 -12.01
N GLN A 742 -40.80 15.51 -11.50
CA GLN A 742 -39.72 14.58 -11.81
C GLN A 742 -39.62 14.33 -13.32
N GLN A 743 -40.72 14.07 -14.03
CA GLN A 743 -40.72 13.84 -15.49
C GLN A 743 -40.02 14.94 -16.30
N SER A 744 -40.00 16.17 -15.80
CA SER A 744 -39.30 17.29 -16.44
C SER A 744 -37.81 17.39 -16.09
N ASP A 745 -37.28 16.51 -15.24
CA ASP A 745 -35.95 16.61 -14.67
C ASP A 745 -34.83 16.22 -15.66
N GLN A 746 -33.79 17.05 -15.72
CA GLN A 746 -32.59 16.81 -16.51
C GLN A 746 -31.85 15.52 -16.15
N VAL A 747 -32.05 15.01 -14.94
CA VAL A 747 -31.39 13.78 -14.47
C VAL A 747 -31.72 12.56 -15.33
N TYR A 748 -32.89 12.50 -15.97
CA TYR A 748 -33.26 11.37 -16.84
C TYR A 748 -32.32 11.23 -18.05
N GLU A 749 -31.90 12.35 -18.64
CA GLU A 749 -30.92 12.35 -19.73
C GLU A 749 -29.54 11.91 -19.23
N ALA A 750 -29.18 12.33 -18.02
CA ALA A 750 -27.90 11.95 -17.42
C ALA A 750 -27.85 10.47 -17.03
N LYS A 751 -28.97 9.88 -16.57
CA LYS A 751 -29.11 8.46 -16.22
C LYS A 751 -28.89 7.51 -17.38
N ALA A 752 -29.00 7.98 -18.62
CA ALA A 752 -28.73 7.18 -19.82
C ALA A 752 -27.23 7.14 -20.19
N LYS A 753 -26.35 7.79 -19.43
CA LYS A 753 -24.92 7.93 -19.73
C LYS A 753 -24.06 7.53 -18.53
N TYR A 754 -22.86 7.06 -18.83
CA TYR A 754 -21.83 6.88 -17.80
C TYR A 754 -21.50 8.24 -17.17
N PRO A 755 -21.24 8.31 -15.84
CA PRO A 755 -21.30 7.21 -14.87
C PRO A 755 -22.70 6.97 -14.28
N LEU A 756 -23.65 7.89 -14.46
CA LEU A 756 -24.91 7.89 -13.71
C LEU A 756 -25.84 6.71 -14.03
N GLN A 757 -25.66 6.05 -15.18
CA GLN A 757 -26.34 4.81 -15.54
C GLN A 757 -26.15 3.67 -14.53
N GLU A 758 -25.03 3.67 -13.80
CA GLU A 758 -24.69 2.61 -12.84
C GLU A 758 -25.16 2.93 -11.42
N TYR A 759 -25.70 4.12 -11.21
CA TYR A 759 -26.19 4.56 -9.91
C TYR A 759 -27.71 4.39 -9.82
N GLN A 760 -28.17 4.13 -8.61
CA GLN A 760 -29.58 4.13 -8.22
C GLN A 760 -29.88 5.39 -7.40
N GLU A 761 -31.10 5.89 -7.52
CA GLU A 761 -31.65 6.95 -6.65
C GLU A 761 -33.00 6.47 -6.13
N ALA A 762 -33.25 6.65 -4.83
CA ALA A 762 -34.58 6.38 -4.29
C ALA A 762 -35.61 7.34 -4.87
N CYS A 763 -36.87 6.91 -4.86
CA CYS A 763 -37.98 7.77 -5.26
C CYS A 763 -37.98 9.06 -4.43
N ILE A 764 -37.98 10.21 -5.11
CA ILE A 764 -38.09 11.51 -4.44
C ILE A 764 -39.55 11.72 -4.03
N THR A 765 -39.81 11.88 -2.75
CA THR A 765 -41.16 12.15 -2.21
C THR A 765 -41.29 13.54 -1.61
N PHE A 766 -40.32 14.42 -1.89
CA PHE A 766 -40.25 15.78 -1.40
C PHE A 766 -40.28 16.79 -2.55
N LEU A 767 -40.56 18.07 -2.25
CA LEU A 767 -40.58 19.16 -3.22
C LEU A 767 -39.16 19.60 -3.62
N PRO A 768 -38.99 20.35 -4.75
CA PRO A 768 -37.69 20.86 -5.17
C PRO A 768 -36.92 21.58 -4.06
N THR A 769 -35.65 21.23 -3.87
CA THR A 769 -34.81 21.75 -2.76
C THR A 769 -34.26 23.14 -3.02
N TYR A 770 -34.22 23.56 -4.29
CA TYR A 770 -33.78 24.86 -4.79
C TYR A 770 -34.92 25.48 -5.60
N LYS A 771 -35.09 26.79 -5.76
CA LYS A 771 -34.42 27.92 -5.12
C LYS A 771 -35.35 28.61 -4.13
N LEU A 772 -34.99 28.60 -2.86
CA LEU A 772 -35.81 29.13 -1.78
C LEU A 772 -35.38 30.52 -1.35
N ASN A 773 -36.35 31.30 -0.88
CA ASN A 773 -36.14 32.52 -0.12
C ASN A 773 -36.15 32.20 1.38
N VAL A 774 -35.59 33.10 2.19
CA VAL A 774 -35.57 33.01 3.66
C VAL A 774 -36.97 32.91 4.28
N ASN A 775 -38.03 33.36 3.57
CA ASN A 775 -39.42 33.25 4.01
C ASN A 775 -40.13 31.95 3.56
N HIS A 776 -39.37 30.91 3.22
CA HIS A 776 -39.86 29.57 2.86
C HIS A 776 -40.65 29.53 1.55
N THR A 777 -40.53 30.57 0.71
CA THR A 777 -41.17 30.65 -0.61
C THR A 777 -40.16 30.42 -1.72
N TYR A 778 -40.60 29.90 -2.86
CA TYR A 778 -39.75 29.77 -4.04
C TYR A 778 -39.49 31.14 -4.68
N GLN A 779 -38.26 31.37 -5.13
CA GLN A 779 -37.88 32.65 -5.73
C GLN A 779 -38.49 32.81 -7.14
N THR A 780 -39.17 33.94 -7.39
CA THR A 780 -39.90 34.22 -8.65
C THR A 780 -39.27 35.31 -9.53
N LYS A 781 -38.24 36.02 -9.05
CA LYS A 781 -37.77 37.27 -9.69
C LYS A 781 -36.83 37.12 -10.90
N LYS A 782 -36.23 35.94 -11.12
CA LYS A 782 -35.29 35.71 -12.24
C LYS A 782 -35.73 34.48 -13.04
N GLN A 783 -36.07 34.68 -14.32
CA GLN A 783 -36.53 33.63 -15.23
C GLN A 783 -35.54 32.44 -15.36
N GLU A 784 -34.25 32.66 -15.07
CA GLU A 784 -33.22 31.62 -15.12
C GLU A 784 -33.12 30.75 -13.85
N GLN A 785 -33.92 31.00 -12.81
CA GLN A 785 -33.81 30.36 -11.49
C GLN A 785 -35.07 29.56 -11.13
N ILE A 786 -35.36 28.55 -11.94
CA ILE A 786 -36.52 27.65 -11.80
C ILE A 786 -36.29 26.70 -10.60
N PRO A 787 -37.30 26.49 -9.73
CA PRO A 787 -37.20 25.49 -8.67
C PRO A 787 -36.79 24.12 -9.21
N SER A 788 -35.81 23.48 -8.59
CA SER A 788 -35.21 22.25 -9.08
C SER A 788 -34.69 21.35 -7.96
N TYR A 789 -34.61 20.06 -8.23
CA TYR A 789 -33.94 19.08 -7.39
C TYR A 789 -32.42 19.14 -7.65
N CYS A 790 -31.76 20.15 -7.10
CA CYS A 790 -30.31 20.32 -7.29
C CYS A 790 -29.51 19.32 -6.42
N ASP A 791 -30.00 19.10 -5.20
CA ASP A 791 -29.35 18.31 -4.16
C ASP A 791 -29.80 16.85 -4.24
N ARG A 792 -28.86 15.90 -4.37
CA ARG A 792 -29.15 14.50 -4.65
C ARG A 792 -28.25 13.56 -3.86
N ILE A 793 -28.74 12.34 -3.63
CA ILE A 793 -27.94 11.22 -3.12
C ILE A 793 -28.16 10.00 -4.02
N PHE A 794 -27.14 9.66 -4.81
CA PHE A 794 -27.08 8.47 -5.63
C PHE A 794 -26.23 7.40 -4.94
N ILE A 795 -26.57 6.15 -5.18
CA ILE A 795 -25.77 5.01 -4.72
C ILE A 795 -25.53 4.01 -5.84
N LYS A 796 -24.27 3.62 -6.01
CA LYS A 796 -23.86 2.48 -6.82
C LYS A 796 -23.42 1.38 -5.87
N THR A 797 -23.86 0.17 -6.15
CA THR A 797 -23.41 -1.03 -5.45
C THR A 797 -22.92 -2.03 -6.48
N ASN A 798 -21.94 -2.86 -6.13
CA ASN A 798 -21.73 -4.08 -6.91
C ASN A 798 -22.91 -5.04 -6.66
N GLU A 799 -23.19 -5.93 -7.61
CA GLU A 799 -24.36 -6.83 -7.55
C GLU A 799 -24.37 -7.79 -6.34
N GLN A 800 -23.25 -7.90 -5.61
CA GLN A 800 -23.09 -8.77 -4.44
C GLN A 800 -23.24 -8.04 -3.11
N ALA A 801 -23.13 -6.72 -3.11
CA ALA A 801 -23.29 -5.87 -1.95
C ALA A 801 -24.78 -5.64 -1.69
N LEU A 802 -25.29 -6.17 -0.59
CA LEU A 802 -26.66 -5.96 -0.18
C LEU A 802 -26.80 -4.58 0.48
N ILE A 803 -27.84 -3.86 0.07
CA ILE A 803 -28.19 -2.57 0.65
C ILE A 803 -29.70 -2.45 0.79
N LYS A 804 -30.14 -1.83 1.89
CA LYS A 804 -31.53 -1.41 2.07
C LYS A 804 -31.55 0.07 2.43
N GLN A 805 -32.12 0.90 1.56
CA GLN A 805 -32.39 2.29 1.90
C GLN A 805 -33.65 2.37 2.78
N LEU A 806 -33.53 3.00 3.95
CA LEU A 806 -34.62 3.16 4.92
C LEU A 806 -35.45 4.41 4.66
N PHE A 807 -34.80 5.52 4.32
CA PHE A 807 -35.48 6.75 3.93
C PHE A 807 -34.63 7.60 2.98
N TYR A 808 -35.31 8.50 2.26
CA TYR A 808 -34.74 9.56 1.45
C TYR A 808 -35.66 10.77 1.52
N LYS A 809 -35.22 11.88 2.16
CA LYS A 809 -36.08 13.04 2.39
C LYS A 809 -35.30 14.35 2.44
N SER A 810 -35.96 15.45 2.15
CA SER A 810 -35.47 16.79 2.52
C SER A 810 -35.94 17.17 3.92
N ILE A 811 -35.20 18.04 4.60
CA ILE A 811 -35.62 18.64 5.88
C ILE A 811 -35.89 20.13 5.68
N ASP A 812 -36.96 20.63 6.29
CA ASP A 812 -37.41 22.02 6.17
C ASP A 812 -36.53 22.99 6.98
N ARG A 813 -35.36 23.34 6.42
CA ARG A 813 -34.43 24.36 6.94
C ARG A 813 -34.12 25.40 5.87
N PHE A 814 -34.48 26.65 6.15
CA PHE A 814 -34.56 27.73 5.16
C PHE A 814 -33.49 28.81 5.32
N GLU A 815 -32.46 28.54 6.11
CA GLU A 815 -31.30 29.42 6.26
C GLU A 815 -30.39 29.43 5.03
N SER A 816 -30.62 28.52 4.09
CA SER A 816 -30.01 28.50 2.76
C SER A 816 -31.10 28.60 1.69
N ASP A 817 -30.73 28.97 0.47
CA ASP A 817 -31.60 28.87 -0.71
C ASP A 817 -31.75 27.43 -1.22
N HIS A 818 -31.12 26.48 -0.52
CA HIS A 818 -31.26 25.04 -0.67
C HIS A 818 -31.73 24.38 0.63
N LEU A 819 -32.57 23.35 0.52
CA LEU A 819 -32.89 22.45 1.64
C LEU A 819 -31.85 21.33 1.77
N PRO A 820 -31.52 20.89 3.01
CA PRO A 820 -30.74 19.68 3.24
C PRO A 820 -31.49 18.43 2.76
N VAL A 821 -30.76 17.47 2.19
CA VAL A 821 -31.27 16.16 1.78
C VAL A 821 -30.55 15.09 2.58
N ILE A 822 -31.33 14.18 3.17
CA ILE A 822 -30.82 13.08 4.00
C ILE A 822 -31.29 11.72 3.52
N ALA A 823 -30.45 10.71 3.72
CA ALA A 823 -30.75 9.31 3.49
C ALA A 823 -30.16 8.43 4.60
N MET A 824 -30.80 7.29 4.84
CA MET A 824 -30.28 6.25 5.73
C MET A 824 -30.27 4.92 5.00
N PHE A 825 -29.16 4.21 5.10
CA PHE A 825 -28.94 2.90 4.50
C PHE A 825 -28.61 1.87 5.58
N ILE A 826 -29.04 0.64 5.36
CA ILE A 826 -28.44 -0.54 5.99
C ILE A 826 -27.55 -1.17 4.92
N ILE A 827 -26.25 -1.23 5.20
CA ILE A 827 -25.25 -1.84 4.32
C ILE A 827 -24.74 -3.15 4.93
N ASP A 828 -24.49 -4.15 4.07
CA ASP A 828 -23.89 -5.41 4.46
C ASP A 828 -22.36 -5.32 4.32
N VAL A 829 -21.66 -5.27 5.45
CA VAL A 829 -20.20 -5.21 5.49
C VAL A 829 -19.62 -6.63 5.56
N LYS A 830 -18.75 -6.95 4.61
CA LYS A 830 -18.10 -8.25 4.48
C LYS A 830 -16.84 -8.37 5.35
N THR A 831 -16.60 -9.58 5.83
CA THR A 831 -15.36 -10.03 6.46
C THR A 831 -14.91 -11.29 5.73
N ILE A 832 -13.71 -11.25 5.14
CA ILE A 832 -13.16 -12.33 4.31
C ILE A 832 -12.52 -13.39 5.22
N ASP A 833 -12.94 -14.64 5.03
CA ASP A 833 -12.26 -15.82 5.55
C ASP A 833 -11.12 -16.19 4.59
N LYS A 834 -9.90 -15.78 4.95
CA LYS A 834 -8.72 -15.92 4.09
C LYS A 834 -8.39 -17.37 3.73
N GLU A 835 -8.69 -18.31 4.60
CA GLU A 835 -8.43 -19.73 4.35
C GLU A 835 -9.38 -20.28 3.30
N LYS A 836 -10.68 -19.96 3.43
CA LYS A 836 -11.68 -20.34 2.44
C LYS A 836 -11.47 -19.66 1.09
N GLU A 837 -11.11 -18.38 1.09
CA GLU A 837 -10.75 -17.66 -0.13
C GLU A 837 -9.56 -18.32 -0.83
N ALA A 838 -8.50 -18.65 -0.09
CA ALA A 838 -7.34 -19.36 -0.63
C ALA A 838 -7.73 -20.72 -1.24
N ASN A 839 -8.60 -21.49 -0.57
CA ASN A 839 -9.08 -22.77 -1.09
C ASN A 839 -9.90 -22.63 -2.37
N LEU A 840 -10.76 -21.60 -2.48
CA LEU A 840 -11.51 -21.32 -3.71
C LEU A 840 -10.61 -20.85 -4.85
N ILE A 841 -9.58 -20.07 -4.56
CA ILE A 841 -8.57 -19.69 -5.56
C ILE A 841 -7.86 -20.96 -6.06
N LYS A 842 -7.51 -21.89 -5.17
CA LYS A 842 -6.92 -23.19 -5.54
C LYS A 842 -7.87 -24.00 -6.43
N GLU A 843 -9.14 -24.08 -6.07
CA GLU A 843 -10.17 -24.80 -6.86
C GLU A 843 -10.39 -24.17 -8.25
N PHE A 844 -10.54 -22.85 -8.33
CA PHE A 844 -10.69 -22.14 -9.60
C PHE A 844 -9.47 -22.38 -10.49
N THR A 845 -8.27 -22.22 -9.93
CA THR A 845 -7.02 -22.44 -10.65
C THR A 845 -6.96 -23.86 -11.20
N TYR A 846 -7.36 -24.86 -10.39
CA TYR A 846 -7.42 -26.25 -10.83
C TYR A 846 -8.43 -26.47 -11.98
N LYS A 847 -9.65 -25.94 -11.87
CA LYS A 847 -10.69 -26.08 -12.90
C LYS A 847 -10.36 -25.35 -14.20
N SER A 848 -9.81 -24.15 -14.11
CA SER A 848 -9.34 -23.41 -15.29
C SER A 848 -8.27 -24.19 -16.04
N HIS A 849 -7.36 -24.86 -15.32
CA HIS A 849 -6.35 -25.72 -15.93
C HIS A 849 -6.95 -26.97 -16.59
N GLN A 850 -7.97 -27.60 -16.00
CA GLN A 850 -8.66 -28.74 -16.65
C GLN A 850 -9.35 -28.33 -17.96
N LEU A 851 -10.01 -27.17 -17.98
CA LEU A 851 -10.67 -26.66 -19.18
C LEU A 851 -9.66 -26.30 -20.27
N GLU A 852 -8.52 -25.71 -19.90
CA GLU A 852 -7.41 -25.45 -20.84
C GLU A 852 -6.83 -26.77 -21.41
N GLU A 853 -6.68 -27.81 -20.59
CA GLU A 853 -6.26 -29.15 -21.05
C GLU A 853 -7.27 -29.73 -22.06
N GLU A 854 -8.58 -29.65 -21.78
CA GLU A 854 -9.64 -30.14 -22.67
C GLU A 854 -9.72 -29.36 -23.99
N GLU A 855 -9.60 -28.03 -23.95
CA GLU A 855 -9.58 -27.19 -25.16
C GLU A 855 -8.36 -27.48 -26.03
N ASN A 856 -7.18 -27.67 -25.43
CA ASN A 856 -5.97 -28.03 -26.18
C ASN A 856 -6.10 -29.41 -26.85
N ILE A 857 -6.70 -30.40 -26.17
CA ILE A 857 -6.97 -31.72 -26.75
C ILE A 857 -7.96 -31.60 -27.93
N LEU A 858 -9.01 -30.78 -27.79
CA LEU A 858 -9.98 -30.53 -28.86
C LEU A 858 -9.34 -29.81 -30.06
N GLU A 859 -8.44 -28.84 -29.83
CA GLU A 859 -7.70 -28.17 -30.91
C GLU A 859 -6.73 -29.10 -31.65
N GLU A 860 -6.07 -30.01 -30.93
CA GLU A 860 -5.21 -31.04 -31.53
C GLU A 860 -6.04 -32.02 -32.37
N GLN A 861 -7.18 -32.49 -31.86
CA GLN A 861 -8.11 -33.34 -32.62
C GLN A 861 -8.63 -32.65 -33.89
N GLN A 862 -8.95 -31.36 -33.83
CA GLN A 862 -9.38 -30.59 -35.00
C GLN A 862 -8.23 -30.34 -36.01
N LYS A 863 -6.98 -30.24 -35.55
CA LYS A 863 -5.80 -30.14 -36.43
C LYS A 863 -5.53 -31.47 -37.13
N ASP A 864 -5.68 -32.58 -36.43
CA ASP A 864 -5.55 -33.93 -36.99
C ASP A 864 -6.67 -34.23 -38.00
N GLU A 865 -7.92 -33.85 -37.72
CA GLU A 865 -9.02 -33.97 -38.69
C GLU A 865 -8.76 -33.13 -39.95
N LYS A 866 -8.26 -31.90 -39.80
CA LYS A 866 -7.90 -31.03 -40.96
C LYS A 866 -6.74 -31.59 -41.78
N GLN A 867 -5.72 -32.18 -41.15
CA GLN A 867 -4.64 -32.87 -41.87
C GLN A 867 -5.12 -34.12 -42.59
N THR A 868 -6.00 -34.90 -41.96
CA THR A 868 -6.60 -36.10 -42.56
C THR A 868 -7.44 -35.73 -43.79
N THR A 869 -8.22 -34.64 -43.70
CA THR A 869 -9.04 -34.12 -44.80
C THR A 869 -8.18 -33.58 -45.97
N GLN A 870 -7.07 -32.89 -45.67
CA GLN A 870 -6.10 -32.42 -46.68
C GLN A 870 -5.32 -33.56 -47.36
N ASN A 871 -5.01 -34.63 -46.63
CA ASN A 871 -4.34 -35.80 -47.19
C ASN A 871 -5.26 -36.62 -48.11
N ASN A 872 -6.54 -36.74 -47.76
CA ASN A 872 -7.55 -37.37 -48.63
C ASN A 872 -7.78 -36.58 -49.93
N THR A 873 -7.89 -35.25 -49.87
CA THR A 873 -8.00 -34.40 -51.07
C THR A 873 -6.74 -34.42 -51.95
N LYS A 874 -5.54 -34.54 -51.36
CA LYS A 874 -4.29 -34.74 -52.12
C LYS A 874 -4.22 -36.11 -52.80
N GLN A 875 -4.79 -37.17 -52.20
CA GLN A 875 -4.87 -38.50 -52.83
C GLN A 875 -5.86 -38.52 -54.00
N GLU A 876 -7.02 -37.87 -53.87
CA GLU A 876 -8.00 -37.76 -54.96
C GLU A 876 -7.46 -36.92 -56.13
N ASN A 877 -6.81 -35.79 -55.85
CA ASN A 877 -6.15 -34.99 -56.90
C ASN A 877 -5.02 -35.75 -57.59
N LYS A 878 -4.24 -36.58 -56.86
CA LYS A 878 -3.23 -37.45 -57.48
C LYS A 878 -3.86 -38.50 -58.40
N LYS A 879 -5.00 -39.10 -58.02
CA LYS A 879 -5.74 -40.04 -58.89
C LYS A 879 -6.29 -39.36 -60.15
N GLY A 880 -6.84 -38.15 -60.02
CA GLY A 880 -7.33 -37.36 -61.17
C GLY A 880 -6.23 -36.95 -62.14
N ILE A 881 -5.06 -36.54 -61.64
CA ILE A 881 -3.88 -36.21 -62.45
C ILE A 881 -3.33 -37.47 -63.14
N PHE A 882 -3.27 -38.62 -62.44
CA PHE A 882 -2.80 -39.87 -63.04
C PHE A 882 -3.72 -40.36 -64.17
N GLN A 883 -5.04 -40.18 -64.03
CA GLN A 883 -6.02 -40.50 -65.06
C GLN A 883 -5.87 -39.58 -66.29
N GLN A 884 -5.69 -38.26 -66.07
CA GLN A 884 -5.42 -37.31 -67.15
C GLN A 884 -4.11 -37.58 -67.90
N PHE A 885 -3.05 -38.01 -67.20
CA PHE A 885 -1.80 -38.41 -67.85
C PHE A 885 -1.95 -39.71 -68.65
N LYS A 886 -2.73 -40.68 -68.15
CA LYS A 886 -3.02 -41.94 -68.85
C LYS A 886 -3.82 -41.72 -70.14
N ASP A 887 -4.82 -40.83 -70.10
CA ASP A 887 -5.66 -40.51 -71.26
C ASP A 887 -4.93 -39.66 -72.32
N LYS A 888 -3.90 -38.90 -71.92
CA LYS A 888 -3.00 -38.16 -72.83
C LYS A 888 -1.89 -39.02 -73.44
N PHE A 889 -1.57 -40.16 -72.84
CA PHE A 889 -0.57 -41.11 -73.34
C PHE A 889 -1.19 -42.16 -74.28
N LEU A 890 -2.51 -42.35 -74.19
CA LEU A 890 -3.30 -43.27 -75.04
C LEU A 890 -3.93 -42.58 -76.27
N LYS A 891 -3.83 -41.25 -76.39
CA LYS A 891 -4.13 -40.47 -77.60
C LYS A 891 -2.84 -40.11 -78.30
#